data_AF-A0AAN6C755-F1
#
_entry.id   AF-A0AAN6C755-F1
#
_cell.length_a   1.000
_cell.length_b   1.000
_cell.length_c   1.000
_cell.angle_alpha   90.00
_cell.angle_beta   90.00
_cell.angle_gamma   90.00
#
_symmetry.space_group_name_H-M   'P 1'
#
loop_
_entity.id
_entity.type
_entity.pdbx_description
1 polymer ?
#
loop_
_entity_poly.entity_id
_entity_poly.type
_entity_poly.pdbx_seq_one_letter_code
_entity_poly.pdbx_strand_id
1 'polypeptide(L)'
;MPSLQSFLSLSSPQASANNGANVTKSTPIPSTNIGPAPQHLQYELLEMYWQGVERELPDLLLTYRHWQSGKETSELLPDEQDHHIHGYDTFIDQVSDISRQFHERNKSTQETKKQKKSEKKNKNEPPSYDEVLRGRGWDIFADMKSQSVKGALRTALSERKILDPARRRARMLLQSAQFLDIDKIIEYRDDEEDLSVRKTTASAQMKVSCYDALKQPVFVPQRCSECQTIVRGCTFADASTEGVIICEGCYWATHYDQARTVRRRDAHGRSRSLWPINPVADEGSHIQGGLGRVGCGLYKVPDLLAEAKYASTQSLSGKNESLLKLRQRDLASEEVPRPAGALRNDTIRAEHDETSRPEYGHSDGSRNSQPKGIPTYLRSTIGDNSIGNVHMAVRFGPLIIENGSANLDGVLITNRDPPSLQVARASPEAITARLLLTGETDRVLFLQNRPRYPKRYRAFMKQVVGGAFCDFFDSDVEEQLIDAFIHESDHLAYDNLESGAQEAVLNKSAKRLLLLVKEYLGSRVQAYVTSITTRLLDPYVQLQWNRQSNSCQAFCDNLIDRDLFGSLFTSEAFDNKLQPFYLMSFVCRPGSDVPVRALSKYEVPNGLTEEYLLRFRYGRHDDSDIIDSLTEYWTDWGGFEGPIYPYQDVFPWDCTEAYDRYPGNCGDCNISKHVLAFPFDSWSIASLHLARGRELYPPSPKLTDRPTEKSQAGGLMSDTNWFKNRFKILLGQDTLLAVAVAMSNNPQFRASTNWLHNDSDKRMDRLKLGGIHRAQPFSHHFEKGAYHRYFVANWSMYTLPLRIAEYEKLRDWRAAKIDVGATKADHSGAGGCGVGVFVCGAVGAGCAVGSPGMAGDTCGSGCVTEASGDGDGDGDGGGGCGGCGG
;
A
#
# COMPACT_ATOMS: atom_id res chain seq x y z
N MET A 1 -32.85 -4.74 53.29
CA MET A 1 -33.91 -5.74 52.98
C MET A 1 -35.25 -5.13 53.36
N PRO A 2 -36.37 -5.34 52.63
CA PRO A 2 -36.58 -6.06 51.36
C PRO A 2 -37.27 -5.16 50.26
N SER A 3 -37.10 -5.43 48.95
CA SER A 3 -38.08 -6.03 47.98
C SER A 3 -39.25 -5.11 47.55
N LEU A 4 -39.90 -5.14 46.39
CA LEU A 4 -39.83 -5.75 45.05
C LEU A 4 -41.11 -5.22 44.32
N GLN A 5 -41.10 -5.20 42.97
CA GLN A 5 -42.27 -5.24 42.05
C GLN A 5 -43.12 -3.95 41.92
N SER A 6 -43.06 -3.22 40.79
CA SER A 6 -43.63 -3.52 39.46
C SER A 6 -45.14 -3.73 39.46
N PHE A 7 -45.92 -2.87 38.79
CA PHE A 7 -46.96 -3.24 37.81
C PHE A 7 -47.69 -2.01 37.23
N LEU A 8 -47.95 -2.10 35.91
CA LEU A 8 -48.91 -1.36 35.07
C LEU A 8 -48.44 -0.12 34.27
N SER A 9 -48.13 -0.45 33.01
CA SER A 9 -48.30 0.32 31.78
C SER A 9 -49.64 1.04 31.66
N LEU A 10 -49.63 2.26 31.10
CA LEU A 10 -50.59 2.73 30.11
C LEU A 10 -49.99 3.91 29.34
N SER A 11 -49.84 3.71 28.03
CA SER A 11 -49.41 4.65 27.00
C SER A 11 -50.49 5.69 26.68
N SER A 12 -50.12 6.96 26.52
CA SER A 12 -50.14 7.63 25.20
C SER A 12 -49.56 9.06 25.23
N PRO A 13 -49.10 9.58 24.09
CA PRO A 13 -48.05 10.60 24.00
C PRO A 13 -48.59 11.97 23.61
N GLN A 14 -47.95 13.05 24.10
CA GLN A 14 -47.82 14.28 23.32
C GLN A 14 -46.69 15.18 23.85
N ALA A 15 -45.74 15.40 22.94
CA ALA A 15 -44.91 16.58 22.75
C ALA A 15 -44.40 17.33 24.01
N SER A 16 -43.12 17.11 24.34
CA SER A 16 -42.30 18.16 24.92
C SER A 16 -40.86 18.01 24.45
N ALA A 17 -40.29 19.13 24.04
CA ALA A 17 -38.99 19.30 23.43
C ALA A 17 -37.86 18.65 24.25
N ASN A 18 -37.14 17.71 23.62
CA ASN A 18 -35.84 17.30 24.14
C ASN A 18 -34.77 18.25 23.60
N ASN A 19 -34.29 19.10 24.50
CA ASN A 19 -33.05 19.84 24.38
C ASN A 19 -31.93 18.90 23.90
N GLY A 20 -31.45 19.13 22.68
CA GLY A 20 -30.17 18.63 22.23
C GLY A 20 -29.09 19.15 23.18
N ALA A 21 -28.29 18.24 23.73
CA ALA A 21 -27.09 18.58 24.47
C ALA A 21 -26.11 19.26 23.51
N ASN A 22 -26.23 20.59 23.41
CA ASN A 22 -25.32 21.41 22.65
C ASN A 22 -23.95 21.39 23.34
N VAL A 23 -23.01 20.83 22.58
CA VAL A 23 -21.57 20.76 22.79
C VAL A 23 -20.99 22.14 23.10
N THR A 24 -19.96 22.13 23.94
CA THR A 24 -19.15 23.25 24.46
C THR A 24 -18.86 24.33 23.40
N LYS A 25 -19.19 25.59 23.72
CA LYS A 25 -19.07 26.78 22.85
C LYS A 25 -17.61 27.08 22.49
N SER A 26 -17.18 26.72 21.28
CA SER A 26 -16.07 27.43 20.62
C SER A 26 -16.57 28.75 20.02
N THR A 27 -15.70 29.75 19.91
CA THR A 27 -16.07 31.08 19.41
C THR A 27 -16.49 30.97 17.93
N PRO A 28 -17.65 31.51 17.53
CA PRO A 28 -18.07 31.49 16.13
C PRO A 28 -17.03 32.19 15.26
N ILE A 29 -16.53 31.48 14.25
CA ILE A 29 -15.57 32.05 13.30
C ILE A 29 -16.36 32.95 12.32
N PRO A 30 -15.93 34.21 12.09
CA PRO A 30 -16.59 35.10 11.15
C PRO A 30 -16.70 34.44 9.77
N SER A 31 -17.91 34.46 9.20
CA SER A 31 -18.20 33.91 7.88
C SER A 31 -18.89 34.96 7.04
N THR A 32 -18.47 35.06 5.77
CA THR A 32 -19.09 35.96 4.79
C THR A 32 -20.01 35.13 3.92
N ASN A 33 -21.30 35.48 3.89
CA ASN A 33 -22.27 34.80 3.03
C ASN A 33 -21.99 35.17 1.57
N ILE A 34 -21.72 34.16 0.73
CA ILE A 34 -21.55 34.34 -0.72
C ILE A 34 -22.92 34.33 -1.40
N GLY A 35 -23.79 33.39 -1.02
CA GLY A 35 -25.14 33.26 -1.54
C GLY A 35 -25.60 31.81 -1.76
N PRO A 36 -26.67 31.61 -2.54
CA PRO A 36 -27.17 30.28 -2.88
C PRO A 36 -26.12 29.43 -3.61
N ALA A 37 -25.81 28.25 -3.09
CA ALA A 37 -24.78 27.38 -3.64
C ALA A 37 -25.00 27.00 -5.12
N PRO A 38 -26.24 26.76 -5.61
CA PRO A 38 -26.47 26.48 -7.03
C PRO A 38 -26.00 27.58 -7.99
N GLN A 39 -25.86 28.83 -7.53
CA GLN A 39 -25.45 29.97 -8.34
C GLN A 39 -23.94 30.24 -8.26
N HIS A 40 -23.30 29.88 -7.14
CA HIS A 40 -21.93 30.32 -6.83
C HIS A 40 -20.92 29.17 -6.70
N LEU A 41 -21.33 27.97 -6.27
CA LEU A 41 -20.41 26.91 -5.85
C LEU A 41 -19.42 26.50 -6.94
N GLN A 42 -19.87 26.32 -8.18
CA GLN A 42 -19.00 25.90 -9.28
C GLN A 42 -17.90 26.93 -9.56
N TYR A 43 -18.26 28.22 -9.59
CA TYR A 43 -17.34 29.32 -9.86
C TYR A 43 -16.30 29.44 -8.74
N GLU A 44 -16.75 29.46 -7.48
CA GLU A 44 -15.87 29.57 -6.31
C GLU A 44 -14.93 28.36 -6.18
N LEU A 45 -15.41 27.16 -6.51
CA LEU A 45 -14.58 25.95 -6.56
C LEU A 45 -13.50 26.01 -7.64
N LEU A 46 -13.85 26.49 -8.83
CA LEU A 46 -12.87 26.68 -9.91
C LEU A 46 -11.83 27.72 -9.53
N GLU A 47 -12.25 28.84 -8.93
CA GLU A 47 -11.34 29.87 -8.46
C GLU A 47 -10.37 29.32 -7.40
N MET A 48 -10.89 28.66 -6.37
CA MET A 48 -10.08 28.03 -5.32
C MET A 48 -9.14 26.95 -5.87
N TYR A 49 -9.58 26.18 -6.87
CA TYR A 49 -8.73 25.19 -7.54
C TYR A 49 -7.52 25.86 -8.20
N TRP A 50 -7.75 26.90 -9.02
CA TRP A 50 -6.67 27.58 -9.75
C TRP A 50 -5.75 28.37 -8.84
N GLN A 51 -6.27 28.94 -7.75
CA GLN A 51 -5.44 29.52 -6.69
C GLN A 51 -4.54 28.46 -6.05
N GLY A 52 -5.03 27.22 -5.91
CA GLY A 52 -4.22 26.06 -5.51
C GLY A 52 -3.07 25.78 -6.46
N VAL A 53 -3.36 25.68 -7.75
CA VAL A 53 -2.34 25.47 -8.80
C VAL A 53 -1.30 26.60 -8.80
N GLU A 54 -1.74 27.86 -8.72
CA GLU A 54 -0.86 29.03 -8.69
C GLU A 54 0.14 28.99 -7.52
N ARG A 55 -0.26 28.40 -6.38
CA ARG A 55 0.60 28.27 -5.20
C ARG A 55 1.61 27.12 -5.29
N GLU A 56 1.25 26.03 -5.95
CA GLU A 56 2.16 24.87 -6.08
C GLU A 56 3.25 25.11 -7.13
N LEU A 57 2.97 25.86 -8.20
CA LEU A 57 3.93 26.10 -9.30
C LEU A 57 5.28 26.71 -8.85
N PRO A 58 5.33 27.72 -7.96
CA PRO A 58 6.58 28.23 -7.41
C PRO A 58 7.45 27.16 -6.73
N ASP A 59 6.84 26.26 -5.94
CA ASP A 59 7.58 25.23 -5.21
C ASP A 59 8.20 24.20 -6.16
N LEU A 60 7.49 23.87 -7.25
CA LEU A 60 8.00 23.02 -8.33
C LEU A 60 9.19 23.69 -9.04
N LEU A 61 9.06 24.97 -9.41
CA LEU A 61 10.11 25.74 -10.09
C LEU A 61 11.39 25.82 -9.26
N LEU A 62 11.26 26.11 -7.97
CA LEU A 62 12.39 26.19 -7.04
C LEU A 62 13.04 24.82 -6.80
N THR A 63 12.21 23.77 -6.68
CA THR A 63 12.71 22.40 -6.54
C THR A 63 13.53 21.99 -7.77
N TYR A 64 13.01 22.25 -8.98
CA TYR A 64 13.73 21.96 -10.21
C TYR A 64 15.05 22.73 -10.29
N ARG A 65 15.02 24.02 -9.95
CA ARG A 65 16.21 24.87 -9.95
C ARG A 65 17.28 24.33 -9.00
N HIS A 66 16.88 23.93 -7.79
CA HIS A 66 17.79 23.32 -6.83
C HIS A 66 18.39 22.02 -7.38
N TRP A 67 17.61 21.18 -8.04
CA TRP A 67 18.08 19.94 -8.63
C TRP A 67 19.13 20.16 -9.72
N GLN A 68 18.99 21.23 -10.50
CA GLN A 68 19.96 21.63 -11.52
C GLN A 68 21.25 22.23 -10.93
N SER A 69 21.14 23.09 -9.91
CA SER A 69 22.28 23.85 -9.37
C SER A 69 23.08 23.10 -8.31
N GLY A 70 22.48 22.11 -7.65
CA GLY A 70 23.11 21.38 -6.54
C GLY A 70 24.18 20.40 -7.00
N LYS A 71 25.41 20.56 -6.50
CA LYS A 71 26.47 19.54 -6.70
C LYS A 71 26.02 18.16 -6.21
N GLU A 72 25.26 18.12 -5.12
CA GLU A 72 24.73 16.90 -4.50
C GLU A 72 23.56 16.24 -5.28
N THR A 73 22.93 16.97 -6.19
CA THR A 73 21.78 16.50 -7.01
C THR A 73 22.15 16.32 -8.49
N SER A 74 23.40 16.63 -8.83
CA SER A 74 23.94 16.58 -10.20
C SER A 74 24.29 15.18 -10.70
N GLU A 75 24.50 14.22 -9.79
CA GLU A 75 24.79 12.83 -10.16
C GLU A 75 23.52 12.14 -10.71
N LEU A 76 23.65 11.48 -11.86
CA LEU A 76 22.61 10.61 -12.40
C LEU A 76 22.48 9.39 -11.50
N LEU A 77 21.26 9.09 -11.07
CA LEU A 77 21.00 7.89 -10.27
C LEU A 77 20.91 6.68 -11.22
N PRO A 78 21.41 5.49 -10.84
CA PRO A 78 21.31 4.29 -11.69
C PRO A 78 19.89 4.02 -12.18
N ASP A 79 18.89 4.19 -11.30
CA ASP A 79 17.48 4.01 -11.63
C ASP A 79 16.94 5.02 -12.66
N GLU A 80 17.55 6.20 -12.76
CA GLU A 80 17.17 7.23 -13.75
C GLU A 80 17.52 6.79 -15.17
N GLN A 81 18.56 5.97 -15.32
CA GLN A 81 19.05 5.43 -16.59
C GLN A 81 18.40 4.09 -16.95
N ASP A 82 17.74 3.44 -15.98
CA ASP A 82 16.99 2.22 -16.25
C ASP A 82 15.65 2.54 -16.91
N HIS A 83 15.57 2.24 -18.20
CA HIS A 83 14.36 2.42 -18.99
C HIS A 83 13.53 1.14 -19.10
N HIS A 84 13.99 0.03 -18.54
CA HIS A 84 13.32 -1.26 -18.61
C HIS A 84 12.15 -1.33 -17.64
N ILE A 85 10.93 -1.33 -18.17
CA ILE A 85 9.69 -1.42 -17.38
C ILE A 85 9.13 -2.84 -17.46
N HIS A 86 8.94 -3.47 -16.31
CA HIS A 86 8.34 -4.80 -16.18
C HIS A 86 7.63 -4.98 -14.83
N GLY A 87 6.94 -6.11 -14.62
CA GLY A 87 6.23 -6.42 -13.37
C GLY A 87 4.72 -6.16 -13.39
N TYR A 88 4.18 -5.64 -14.50
CA TYR A 88 2.74 -5.36 -14.66
C TYR A 88 1.92 -6.57 -15.13
N ASP A 89 2.57 -7.69 -15.50
CA ASP A 89 1.92 -8.88 -16.06
C ASP A 89 0.88 -9.47 -15.10
N THR A 90 1.18 -9.46 -13.80
CA THR A 90 0.27 -9.93 -12.76
C THR A 90 -1.04 -9.15 -12.74
N PHE A 91 -0.94 -7.83 -12.80
CA PHE A 91 -2.08 -6.93 -12.81
C PHE A 91 -2.93 -7.13 -14.07
N ILE A 92 -2.31 -7.23 -15.25
CA ILE A 92 -3.01 -7.52 -16.52
C ILE A 92 -3.88 -8.77 -16.39
N ASP A 93 -3.30 -9.86 -15.89
CA ASP A 93 -4.02 -11.12 -15.75
C ASP A 93 -5.20 -11.02 -14.76
N GLN A 94 -5.12 -10.16 -13.74
CA GLN A 94 -6.19 -10.01 -12.75
C GLN A 94 -7.39 -9.24 -13.31
N VAL A 95 -7.16 -8.27 -14.19
CA VAL A 95 -8.22 -7.40 -14.72
C VAL A 95 -8.77 -7.85 -16.08
N SER A 96 -8.11 -8.79 -16.76
CA SER A 96 -8.52 -9.28 -18.08
C SER A 96 -9.61 -10.35 -17.99
N ASP A 97 -10.65 -10.22 -18.82
CA ASP A 97 -11.76 -11.18 -18.93
C ASP A 97 -11.28 -12.59 -19.33
N ILE A 98 -10.30 -12.71 -20.22
CA ILE A 98 -9.77 -13.99 -20.70
C ILE A 98 -9.14 -14.80 -19.56
N SER A 99 -8.32 -14.15 -18.74
CA SER A 99 -7.71 -14.76 -17.55
C SER A 99 -8.78 -15.12 -16.52
N ARG A 100 -9.84 -14.31 -16.40
CA ARG A 100 -10.97 -14.63 -15.52
C ARG A 100 -11.75 -15.86 -15.98
N GLN A 101 -12.09 -15.95 -17.27
CA GLN A 101 -12.80 -17.10 -17.84
C GLN A 101 -12.00 -18.39 -17.68
N PHE A 102 -10.68 -18.32 -17.84
CA PHE A 102 -9.78 -19.44 -17.55
C PHE A 102 -9.87 -19.87 -16.08
N HIS A 103 -9.81 -18.93 -15.14
CA HIS A 103 -9.95 -19.21 -13.71
C HIS A 103 -11.30 -19.86 -13.36
N GLU A 104 -12.43 -19.28 -13.80
CA GLU A 104 -13.77 -19.79 -13.49
C GLU A 104 -14.01 -21.21 -14.02
N ARG A 105 -13.48 -21.51 -15.20
CA ARG A 105 -13.53 -22.84 -15.78
C ARG A 105 -12.72 -23.87 -14.98
N ASN A 106 -11.55 -23.49 -14.49
CA ASN A 106 -10.76 -24.36 -13.62
C ASN A 106 -11.44 -24.59 -12.27
N LYS A 107 -12.01 -23.53 -11.67
CA LYS A 107 -12.75 -23.61 -10.42
C LYS A 107 -13.97 -24.52 -10.52
N SER A 108 -14.83 -24.30 -11.52
CA SER A 108 -16.01 -25.14 -11.77
C SER A 108 -15.60 -26.60 -12.00
N THR A 109 -14.53 -26.87 -12.76
CA THR A 109 -14.00 -28.22 -12.95
C THR A 109 -13.56 -28.87 -11.64
N GLN A 110 -12.91 -28.12 -10.74
CA GLN A 110 -12.50 -28.60 -9.41
C GLN A 110 -13.70 -28.85 -8.47
N GLU A 111 -14.68 -27.95 -8.45
CA GLU A 111 -15.89 -28.08 -7.64
C GLU A 111 -16.74 -29.28 -8.09
N THR A 112 -16.87 -29.48 -9.41
CA THR A 112 -17.54 -30.64 -9.99
C THR A 112 -16.81 -31.94 -9.62
N LYS A 113 -15.47 -31.92 -9.60
CA LYS A 113 -14.66 -33.06 -9.12
C LYS A 113 -14.88 -33.32 -7.62
N LYS A 114 -14.96 -32.29 -6.77
CA LYS A 114 -15.24 -32.41 -5.33
C LYS A 114 -16.64 -32.94 -5.04
N GLN A 115 -17.68 -32.41 -5.70
CA GLN A 115 -19.07 -32.88 -5.58
C GLN A 115 -19.24 -34.32 -6.07
N LYS A 116 -18.63 -34.68 -7.21
CA LYS A 116 -18.62 -36.08 -7.70
C LYS A 116 -17.91 -37.03 -6.71
N LYS A 117 -16.88 -36.56 -5.99
CA LYS A 117 -16.16 -37.33 -4.97
C LYS A 117 -17.00 -37.55 -3.70
N SER A 118 -17.91 -36.62 -3.35
CA SER A 118 -18.86 -36.78 -2.24
C SER A 118 -20.11 -37.59 -2.62
N GLU A 119 -20.52 -37.59 -3.89
CA GLU A 119 -21.75 -38.27 -4.35
C GLU A 119 -21.52 -39.67 -4.94
N LYS A 120 -20.32 -40.02 -5.41
CA LYS A 120 -20.05 -41.31 -6.07
C LYS A 120 -18.93 -42.10 -5.39
N LYS A 121 -19.33 -43.08 -4.59
CA LYS A 121 -18.51 -44.27 -4.28
C LYS A 121 -18.53 -45.31 -5.42
N ASN A 122 -19.32 -45.09 -6.48
CA ASN A 122 -19.43 -45.98 -7.65
C ASN A 122 -19.49 -45.17 -8.95
N LYS A 123 -18.60 -45.49 -9.90
CA LYS A 123 -18.33 -44.89 -11.22
C LYS A 123 -17.24 -43.80 -11.27
N ASN A 124 -15.99 -44.27 -11.29
CA ASN A 124 -14.82 -43.54 -11.79
C ASN A 124 -14.79 -43.63 -13.33
N GLU A 125 -15.60 -42.84 -14.02
CA GLU A 125 -15.40 -42.64 -15.47
C GLU A 125 -14.54 -41.38 -15.65
N PRO A 126 -13.36 -41.49 -16.29
CA PRO A 126 -12.53 -40.33 -16.60
C PRO A 126 -13.26 -39.40 -17.59
N PRO A 127 -12.92 -38.10 -17.63
CA PRO A 127 -13.42 -37.20 -18.66
C PRO A 127 -13.10 -37.76 -20.04
N SER A 128 -13.99 -37.52 -21.01
CA SER A 128 -13.77 -37.97 -22.38
C SER A 128 -12.54 -37.27 -22.99
N TYR A 129 -11.88 -37.93 -23.93
CA TYR A 129 -10.74 -37.35 -24.65
C TYR A 129 -11.10 -36.02 -25.32
N ASP A 130 -12.30 -35.92 -25.87
CA ASP A 130 -12.83 -34.72 -26.50
C ASP A 130 -13.03 -33.56 -25.49
N GLU A 131 -13.55 -33.83 -24.29
CA GLU A 131 -13.64 -32.82 -23.22
C GLU A 131 -12.27 -32.30 -22.79
N VAL A 132 -11.26 -33.18 -22.69
CA VAL A 132 -9.88 -32.81 -22.35
C VAL A 132 -9.24 -31.98 -23.45
N LEU A 133 -9.42 -32.38 -24.72
CA LEU A 133 -8.91 -31.63 -25.87
C LEU A 133 -9.54 -30.24 -25.99
N ARG A 134 -10.87 -30.12 -25.85
CA ARG A 134 -11.55 -28.82 -25.85
C ARG A 134 -11.05 -27.95 -24.70
N GLY A 135 -10.91 -28.53 -23.50
CA GLY A 135 -10.33 -27.85 -22.35
C GLY A 135 -8.93 -27.29 -22.65
N ARG A 136 -8.05 -28.15 -23.19
CA ARG A 136 -6.68 -27.76 -23.58
C ARG A 136 -6.64 -26.70 -24.68
N GLY A 137 -7.53 -26.79 -25.68
CA GLY A 137 -7.63 -25.81 -26.76
C GLY A 137 -7.99 -24.42 -26.25
N TRP A 138 -8.95 -24.33 -25.31
CA TRP A 138 -9.30 -23.08 -24.65
C TRP A 138 -8.19 -22.52 -23.76
N ASP A 139 -7.39 -23.38 -23.12
CA ASP A 139 -6.24 -22.95 -22.31
C ASP A 139 -5.15 -22.34 -23.18
N ILE A 140 -4.83 -22.98 -24.31
CA ILE A 140 -3.88 -22.47 -25.30
C ILE A 140 -4.37 -21.13 -25.86
N PHE A 141 -5.66 -21.03 -26.18
CA PHE A 141 -6.25 -19.78 -26.67
C PHE A 141 -6.15 -18.64 -25.65
N ALA A 142 -6.45 -18.91 -24.38
CA ALA A 142 -6.39 -17.92 -23.32
C ALA A 142 -4.96 -17.41 -23.10
N ASP A 143 -3.98 -18.33 -23.05
CA ASP A 143 -2.57 -17.98 -22.91
C ASP A 143 -2.06 -17.18 -24.11
N MET A 144 -2.35 -17.62 -25.35
CA MET A 144 -2.00 -16.90 -26.58
C MET A 144 -2.54 -15.47 -26.58
N LYS A 145 -3.79 -15.27 -26.15
CA LYS A 145 -4.39 -13.93 -26.05
C LYS A 145 -3.76 -13.06 -24.95
N SER A 146 -3.50 -13.62 -23.77
CA SER A 146 -2.81 -12.92 -22.69
C SER A 146 -1.40 -12.50 -23.12
N GLN A 147 -0.63 -13.40 -23.74
CA GLN A 147 0.71 -13.11 -24.26
C GLN A 147 0.69 -12.08 -25.39
N SER A 148 -0.32 -12.10 -26.26
CA SER A 148 -0.49 -11.08 -27.30
C SER A 148 -0.68 -9.68 -26.71
N VAL A 149 -1.51 -9.54 -25.67
CA VAL A 149 -1.71 -8.24 -24.99
C VAL A 149 -0.42 -7.80 -24.29
N LYS A 150 0.21 -8.69 -23.52
CA LYS A 150 1.47 -8.40 -22.81
C LYS A 150 2.60 -8.02 -23.78
N GLY A 151 2.71 -8.74 -24.90
CA GLY A 151 3.67 -8.46 -25.97
C GLY A 151 3.46 -7.07 -26.57
N ALA A 152 2.22 -6.71 -26.92
CA ALA A 152 1.90 -5.39 -27.45
C ALA A 152 2.25 -4.25 -26.46
N LEU A 153 2.02 -4.47 -25.16
CA LEU A 153 2.40 -3.50 -24.13
C LEU A 153 3.92 -3.39 -23.95
N ARG A 154 4.65 -4.52 -24.01
CA ARG A 154 6.13 -4.50 -23.99
C ARG A 154 6.68 -3.71 -25.17
N THR A 155 6.14 -3.91 -26.37
CA THR A 155 6.51 -3.14 -27.56
C THR A 155 6.25 -1.65 -27.35
N ALA A 156 5.03 -1.26 -26.94
CA ALA A 156 4.68 0.14 -26.72
C ALA A 156 5.58 0.81 -25.66
N LEU A 157 5.93 0.10 -24.58
CA LEU A 157 6.84 0.63 -23.55
C LEU A 157 8.29 0.72 -24.03
N SER A 158 8.73 -0.17 -24.94
CA SER A 158 10.07 -0.12 -25.52
C SER A 158 10.24 0.97 -26.58
N GLU A 159 9.16 1.32 -27.29
CA GLU A 159 9.13 2.34 -28.35
C GLU A 159 8.90 3.76 -27.80
N ARG A 160 8.66 3.91 -26.49
CA ARG A 160 8.39 5.21 -25.88
C ARG A 160 9.56 6.18 -26.08
N LYS A 161 9.24 7.47 -26.24
CA LYS A 161 10.24 8.54 -26.29
C LYS A 161 10.99 8.60 -24.95
N ILE A 162 12.28 8.29 -24.98
CA ILE A 162 13.18 8.48 -23.83
C ILE A 162 13.53 9.97 -23.78
N LEU A 163 13.05 10.64 -22.74
CA LEU A 163 13.43 12.03 -22.47
C LEU A 163 14.87 12.11 -21.99
N ASP A 164 15.55 13.22 -22.29
CA ASP A 164 16.77 13.55 -21.58
C ASP A 164 16.49 13.71 -20.07
N PRO A 165 17.50 13.51 -19.20
CA PRO A 165 17.31 13.56 -17.76
C PRO A 165 16.70 14.88 -17.25
N ALA A 166 17.05 16.02 -17.85
CA ALA A 166 16.56 17.33 -17.42
C ALA A 166 15.07 17.50 -17.70
N ARG A 167 14.61 17.10 -18.90
CA ARG A 167 13.18 17.06 -19.23
C ARG A 167 12.41 16.05 -18.39
N ARG A 168 12.97 14.85 -18.17
CA ARG A 168 12.34 13.82 -17.35
C ARG A 168 12.11 14.32 -15.93
N ARG A 169 13.11 14.97 -15.32
CA ARG A 169 13.02 15.60 -14.00
C ARG A 169 11.95 16.69 -13.95
N ALA A 170 11.88 17.57 -14.94
CA ALA A 170 10.84 18.60 -15.02
C ALA A 170 9.43 17.98 -15.09
N ARG A 171 9.24 16.99 -15.97
CA ARG A 171 7.98 16.26 -16.10
C ARG A 171 7.57 15.58 -14.79
N MET A 172 8.49 14.86 -14.14
CA MET A 172 8.24 14.21 -12.85
C MET A 172 7.79 15.18 -11.75
N LEU A 173 8.35 16.39 -11.71
CA LEU A 173 7.92 17.43 -10.77
C LEU A 173 6.50 17.93 -11.08
N LEU A 174 6.17 18.17 -12.35
CA LEU A 174 4.80 18.53 -12.74
C LEU A 174 3.80 17.40 -12.43
N GLN A 175 4.17 16.14 -12.65
CA GLN A 175 3.37 14.97 -12.26
C GLN A 175 3.13 14.90 -10.74
N SER A 176 4.10 15.32 -9.92
CA SER A 176 3.98 15.32 -8.45
C SER A 176 2.83 16.20 -7.93
N ALA A 177 2.44 17.21 -8.73
CA ALA A 177 1.33 18.08 -8.41
C ALA A 177 -0.03 17.36 -8.56
N GLN A 178 -0.11 16.29 -9.36
CA GLN A 178 -1.28 15.40 -9.39
C GLN A 178 -2.61 16.17 -9.59
N PHE A 179 -2.60 17.18 -10.48
CA PHE A 179 -3.68 18.17 -10.61
C PHE A 179 -5.05 17.59 -10.99
N LEU A 180 -5.08 16.43 -11.65
CA LEU A 180 -6.33 15.76 -12.06
C LEU A 180 -6.64 14.51 -11.23
N ASP A 181 -5.85 14.21 -10.20
CA ASP A 181 -6.03 13.00 -9.42
C ASP A 181 -7.11 13.16 -8.35
N ILE A 182 -7.80 12.06 -8.05
CA ILE A 182 -8.77 11.96 -6.96
C ILE A 182 -8.28 10.92 -5.95
N ASP A 183 -8.25 11.28 -4.68
CA ASP A 183 -7.93 10.38 -3.58
C ASP A 183 -9.01 10.46 -2.49
N LYS A 184 -9.23 9.36 -1.78
CA LYS A 184 -9.82 9.41 -0.43
C LYS A 184 -8.68 9.49 0.56
N ILE A 185 -8.79 10.37 1.55
CA ILE A 185 -7.73 10.61 2.54
C ILE A 185 -8.28 10.40 3.94
N ILE A 186 -7.46 9.84 4.82
CA ILE A 186 -7.75 9.72 6.25
C ILE A 186 -6.86 10.70 7.00
N GLU A 187 -7.49 11.66 7.67
CA GLU A 187 -6.81 12.66 8.50
C GLU A 187 -6.66 12.15 9.93
N TYR A 188 -5.53 12.47 10.57
CA TYR A 188 -5.35 12.29 12.00
C TYR A 188 -6.11 13.40 12.74
N ARG A 189 -6.90 13.03 13.74
CA ARG A 189 -7.57 13.97 14.65
C ARG A 189 -7.32 13.58 16.09
N ASP A 190 -7.11 14.59 16.94
CA ASP A 190 -7.06 14.41 18.38
C ASP A 190 -8.50 14.27 18.91
N ASP A 191 -8.79 13.16 19.57
CA ASP A 191 -10.11 12.89 20.13
C ASP A 191 -10.28 13.70 21.43
N GLU A 192 -10.86 14.90 21.34
CA GLU A 192 -10.98 15.77 22.52
C GLU A 192 -11.93 15.27 23.62
N GLU A 193 -12.80 14.25 23.41
CA GLU A 193 -13.92 14.06 24.34
C GLU A 193 -14.33 12.64 24.81
N ASP A 194 -13.63 11.53 24.50
CA ASP A 194 -14.00 10.27 25.19
C ASP A 194 -12.91 9.17 25.23
N LEU A 195 -12.07 9.22 26.26
CA LEU A 195 -11.12 8.14 26.62
C LEU A 195 -11.82 6.81 26.98
N SER A 196 -13.13 6.84 27.25
CA SER A 196 -13.91 5.69 27.74
C SER A 196 -14.25 4.66 26.65
N VAL A 197 -14.17 5.03 25.36
CA VAL A 197 -14.57 4.18 24.23
C VAL A 197 -13.40 3.42 23.60
N ARG A 198 -12.15 3.81 23.87
CA ARG A 198 -10.97 3.18 23.25
C ARG A 198 -10.56 1.90 24.01
N LYS A 199 -11.06 0.75 23.55
CA LYS A 199 -10.48 -0.56 23.88
C LYS A 199 -9.15 -0.71 23.13
N THR A 200 -8.05 -0.27 23.74
CA THR A 200 -6.72 -0.18 23.09
C THR A 200 -6.10 -1.55 22.81
N THR A 201 -5.58 -1.79 21.59
CA THR A 201 -4.95 -3.08 21.20
C THR A 201 -3.59 -2.96 20.52
N ALA A 202 -3.09 -1.75 20.24
CA ALA A 202 -1.73 -1.57 19.72
C ALA A 202 -0.67 -1.89 20.80
N SER A 203 0.32 -2.71 20.46
CA SER A 203 1.45 -2.99 21.35
C SER A 203 2.26 -1.73 21.63
N ALA A 204 2.72 -1.54 22.86
CA ALA A 204 3.60 -0.43 23.19
C ALA A 204 4.98 -0.62 22.55
N GLN A 205 5.64 0.49 22.25
CA GLN A 205 7.09 0.51 22.13
C GLN A 205 7.70 0.08 23.46
N MET A 206 8.73 -0.76 23.42
CA MET A 206 9.30 -1.38 24.63
C MET A 206 10.69 -0.85 24.94
N LYS A 207 10.99 -0.69 26.23
CA LYS A 207 12.35 -0.51 26.72
C LYS A 207 12.70 -1.56 27.75
N VAL A 208 14.00 -1.86 27.86
CA VAL A 208 14.54 -2.64 28.97
C VAL A 208 14.61 -1.72 30.19
N SER A 209 13.87 -2.03 31.26
CA SER A 209 13.93 -1.26 32.51
C SER A 209 15.08 -1.69 33.40
N CYS A 210 15.30 -2.99 33.51
CA CYS A 210 16.29 -3.60 34.40
C CYS A 210 16.51 -5.06 33.99
N TYR A 211 17.39 -5.74 34.73
CA TYR A 211 17.57 -7.19 34.64
C TYR A 211 17.10 -7.83 35.95
N ASP A 212 16.40 -8.95 35.84
CA ASP A 212 15.92 -9.69 37.00
C ASP A 212 17.06 -10.48 37.70
N ALA A 213 16.72 -11.22 38.76
CA ALA A 213 17.66 -12.04 39.52
C ALA A 213 18.33 -13.14 38.67
N LEU A 214 17.72 -13.53 37.54
CA LEU A 214 18.22 -14.49 36.57
C LEU A 214 18.96 -13.83 35.40
N LYS A 215 19.27 -12.52 35.53
CA LYS A 215 19.89 -11.68 34.49
C LYS A 215 19.10 -11.66 33.18
N GLN A 216 17.79 -11.88 33.23
CA GLN A 216 16.90 -11.71 32.10
C GLN A 216 16.43 -10.26 31.99
N PRO A 217 16.32 -9.69 30.79
CA PRO A 217 15.81 -8.34 30.61
C PRO A 217 14.32 -8.27 31.01
N VAL A 218 13.98 -7.26 31.80
CA VAL A 218 12.59 -6.90 32.11
C VAL A 218 12.16 -5.79 31.15
N PHE A 219 11.19 -6.09 30.30
CA PHE A 219 10.63 -5.15 29.34
C PHE A 219 9.44 -4.40 29.93
N VAL A 220 9.41 -3.09 29.75
CA VAL A 220 8.29 -2.23 30.15
C VAL A 220 7.88 -1.31 29.00
N PRO A 221 6.61 -0.86 28.95
CA PRO A 221 6.17 0.13 27.97
C PRO A 221 6.99 1.42 28.06
N GLN A 222 7.45 1.90 26.91
CA GLN A 222 8.05 3.22 26.77
C GLN A 222 6.98 4.29 27.01
N ARG A 223 7.32 5.30 27.80
CA ARG A 223 6.45 6.46 28.08
C ARG A 223 7.04 7.72 27.49
N CYS A 224 6.18 8.63 27.06
CA CYS A 224 6.55 9.98 26.68
C CYS A 224 7.10 10.71 27.91
N SER A 225 8.21 11.41 27.76
CA SER A 225 8.85 12.18 28.82
C SER A 225 8.03 13.39 29.23
N GLU A 226 7.18 13.93 28.34
CA GLU A 226 6.30 15.08 28.62
C GLU A 226 4.93 14.66 29.13
N CYS A 227 4.11 14.03 28.30
CA CYS A 227 2.74 13.68 28.68
C CYS A 227 2.61 12.38 29.47
N GLN A 228 3.70 11.62 29.65
CA GLN A 228 3.73 10.31 30.36
C GLN A 228 2.85 9.21 29.73
N THR A 229 2.20 9.48 28.60
CA THR A 229 1.43 8.53 27.82
C THR A 229 2.34 7.43 27.27
N ILE A 230 1.82 6.19 27.24
CA ILE A 230 2.53 5.05 26.65
C ILE A 230 2.68 5.28 25.15
N VAL A 231 3.90 5.19 24.63
CA VAL A 231 4.16 5.38 23.20
C VAL A 231 3.85 4.09 22.45
N ARG A 232 3.04 4.20 21.39
CA ARG A 232 2.59 3.07 20.56
C ARG A 232 2.93 3.24 19.08
N GLY A 233 2.92 4.47 18.58
CA GLY A 233 3.43 4.81 17.24
C GLY A 233 4.87 5.31 17.27
N CYS A 234 5.15 6.34 16.49
CA CYS A 234 6.48 6.92 16.33
C CYS A 234 7.03 7.50 17.65
N THR A 235 8.33 7.29 17.87
CA THR A 235 9.09 7.87 18.98
C THR A 235 10.00 8.96 18.44
N PHE A 236 9.87 10.16 19.00
CA PHE A 236 10.81 11.25 18.79
C PHE A 236 11.77 11.27 19.99
N ALA A 237 13.03 11.62 19.79
CA ALA A 237 14.00 11.67 20.89
C ALA A 237 14.65 13.05 20.90
N ASP A 238 14.76 13.65 22.09
CA ASP A 238 15.53 14.88 22.25
C ASP A 238 17.02 14.57 22.11
N ALA A 239 17.68 15.42 21.34
CA ALA A 239 19.08 15.28 21.04
C ALA A 239 20.04 15.69 22.15
N SER A 240 19.61 16.59 23.04
CA SER A 240 20.44 17.09 24.13
C SER A 240 20.46 16.17 25.35
N THR A 241 19.47 15.31 25.50
CA THR A 241 19.19 14.65 26.77
C THR A 241 18.97 13.15 26.56
N GLU A 242 19.97 12.34 26.91
CA GLU A 242 19.84 10.88 26.84
C GLU A 242 18.63 10.41 27.66
N GLY A 243 17.74 9.65 27.00
CA GLY A 243 16.57 9.05 27.63
C GLY A 243 15.27 9.86 27.55
N VAL A 244 15.28 11.05 26.93
CA VAL A 244 14.06 11.81 26.65
C VAL A 244 13.41 11.30 25.38
N ILE A 245 12.23 10.67 25.52
CA ILE A 245 11.43 10.15 24.41
C ILE A 245 10.12 10.93 24.38
N ILE A 246 9.83 11.59 23.27
CA ILE A 246 8.62 12.37 23.05
C ILE A 246 7.68 11.56 22.15
N CYS A 247 6.40 11.47 22.52
CA CYS A 247 5.40 10.86 21.64
C CYS A 247 5.05 11.81 20.49
N GLU A 248 4.48 11.27 19.44
CA GLU A 248 4.11 12.06 18.27
C GLU A 248 3.17 13.22 18.57
N GLY A 249 2.15 13.03 19.43
CA GLY A 249 1.25 14.12 19.82
C GLY A 249 1.97 15.30 20.48
N CYS A 250 2.91 15.02 21.41
CA CYS A 250 3.73 16.08 22.00
C CYS A 250 4.68 16.71 20.98
N TYR A 251 5.24 15.92 20.05
CA TYR A 251 6.10 16.48 19.00
C TYR A 251 5.37 17.56 18.18
N TRP A 252 4.17 17.25 17.68
CA TRP A 252 3.37 18.20 16.90
C TRP A 252 2.88 19.41 17.70
N ALA A 253 2.56 19.22 18.98
CA ALA A 253 2.02 20.28 19.82
C ALA A 253 3.08 21.32 20.26
N THR A 254 4.32 20.88 20.53
CA THR A 254 5.32 21.72 21.21
C THR A 254 6.70 21.76 20.54
N HIS A 255 7.01 20.83 19.62
CA HIS A 255 8.36 20.68 19.05
C HIS A 255 8.42 20.74 17.52
N TYR A 256 7.29 21.00 16.88
CA TYR A 256 7.24 21.26 15.43
C TYR A 256 8.20 22.41 15.08
N ASP A 257 9.00 22.24 14.02
CA ASP A 257 10.12 23.10 13.59
C ASP A 257 11.44 23.08 14.42
N GLN A 258 11.64 22.13 15.33
CA GLN A 258 12.91 22.01 16.07
C GLN A 258 13.72 20.77 15.64
N ALA A 259 14.82 20.99 14.90
CA ALA A 259 15.71 19.91 14.41
C ALA A 259 17.03 19.83 15.19
N ARG A 260 17.27 18.76 15.95
CA ARG A 260 18.59 18.45 16.58
C ARG A 260 18.89 16.93 16.58
N THR A 261 20.18 16.57 16.43
CA THR A 261 20.75 15.21 16.19
C THR A 261 21.19 14.42 17.42
N VAL A 262 21.07 13.08 17.44
CA VAL A 262 21.87 12.18 18.33
C VAL A 262 22.70 11.15 17.56
N ARG A 263 23.90 10.88 18.08
CA ARG A 263 24.82 9.78 17.71
C ARG A 263 24.75 8.63 18.72
N ARG A 264 25.05 7.40 18.28
CA ARG A 264 25.32 6.25 19.18
C ARG A 264 26.82 5.92 19.25
N ARG A 265 27.42 6.15 20.43
CA ARG A 265 28.43 5.34 21.18
C ARG A 265 29.06 6.24 22.24
N ASP A 266 29.41 5.67 23.39
CA ASP A 266 29.99 6.44 24.50
C ASP A 266 31.37 7.01 24.17
N ALA A 267 31.81 7.96 24.99
CA ALA A 267 33.06 8.69 24.83
C ALA A 267 34.33 7.82 24.97
N HIS A 268 34.24 6.52 25.29
CA HIS A 268 35.36 5.67 25.69
C HIS A 268 35.46 4.35 24.91
N GLY A 269 34.55 4.11 23.96
CA GLY A 269 34.77 3.18 22.87
C GLY A 269 34.91 1.71 23.24
N ARG A 270 34.00 1.13 24.03
CA ARG A 270 33.79 -0.35 24.09
C ARG A 270 32.55 -0.78 24.89
N SER A 271 31.74 -1.66 24.31
CA SER A 271 31.08 -2.78 25.03
C SER A 271 30.85 -3.93 24.07
N ARG A 272 31.12 -5.17 24.50
CA ARG A 272 31.05 -6.39 23.66
C ARG A 272 29.68 -7.02 23.88
N SER A 273 28.91 -7.19 22.80
CA SER A 273 27.53 -7.66 22.90
C SER A 273 27.46 -9.19 22.91
N LEU A 274 26.76 -9.77 23.90
CA LEU A 274 26.38 -11.20 23.97
C LEU A 274 25.09 -11.50 23.18
N TRP A 275 24.59 -10.50 22.44
CA TRP A 275 23.36 -10.50 21.67
C TRP A 275 23.50 -9.49 20.52
N PRO A 276 22.99 -9.74 19.31
CA PRO A 276 22.27 -10.94 18.88
C PRO A 276 23.16 -12.19 18.77
N ILE A 277 22.53 -13.37 18.74
CA ILE A 277 23.21 -14.69 18.71
C ILE A 277 23.77 -14.99 17.32
N ASN A 278 25.01 -15.49 17.23
CA ASN A 278 25.60 -16.06 16.02
C ASN A 278 25.99 -17.53 16.26
N PRO A 279 25.15 -18.51 15.89
CA PRO A 279 25.40 -19.92 16.16
C PRO A 279 26.71 -20.47 15.57
N VAL A 280 27.22 -19.86 14.49
CA VAL A 280 28.47 -20.26 13.83
C VAL A 280 29.69 -19.66 14.51
N ALA A 281 29.63 -18.38 14.90
CA ALA A 281 30.73 -17.70 15.58
C ALA A 281 30.80 -17.99 17.10
N ASP A 282 29.69 -18.44 17.70
CA ASP A 282 29.57 -18.65 19.15
C ASP A 282 29.91 -20.08 19.60
N GLU A 283 30.40 -20.96 18.70
CA GLU A 283 30.93 -22.33 18.95
C GLU A 283 30.46 -23.01 20.26
N GLY A 284 29.16 -23.29 20.38
CA GLY A 284 28.60 -24.05 21.53
C GLY A 284 28.45 -23.27 22.86
N SER A 285 28.74 -21.97 22.88
CA SER A 285 28.57 -21.09 24.06
C SER A 285 27.09 -20.84 24.40
N HIS A 286 26.19 -21.05 23.43
CA HIS A 286 24.75 -20.96 23.59
C HIS A 286 24.08 -22.28 23.20
N ILE A 287 23.45 -22.96 24.17
CA ILE A 287 22.72 -24.21 23.94
C ILE A 287 21.23 -23.89 23.82
N GLN A 288 20.60 -24.23 22.70
CA GLN A 288 19.14 -24.19 22.59
C GLN A 288 18.56 -25.32 23.46
N GLY A 289 17.73 -24.97 24.44
CA GLY A 289 17.14 -25.94 25.37
C GLY A 289 16.20 -26.91 24.66
N GLY A 290 16.18 -28.16 25.13
CA GLY A 290 15.24 -29.22 24.71
C GLY A 290 14.78 -30.03 25.93
N LEU A 291 13.94 -31.04 25.73
CA LEU A 291 13.45 -31.92 26.82
C LEU A 291 14.64 -32.43 27.65
N GLY A 292 14.74 -31.97 28.90
CA GLY A 292 15.79 -32.34 29.86
C GLY A 292 17.09 -31.52 29.83
N ARG A 293 17.22 -30.44 29.04
CA ARG A 293 18.42 -29.58 29.01
C ARG A 293 18.11 -28.11 29.37
N VAL A 294 18.95 -27.52 30.23
CA VAL A 294 18.91 -26.07 30.54
C VAL A 294 19.51 -25.31 29.36
N GLY A 295 18.66 -24.65 28.57
CA GLY A 295 19.08 -23.81 27.46
C GLY A 295 19.54 -22.43 27.91
N CYS A 296 20.36 -21.77 27.08
CA CYS A 296 20.76 -20.38 27.29
C CYS A 296 19.52 -19.47 27.33
N GLY A 297 19.42 -18.62 28.36
CA GLY A 297 18.29 -17.72 28.56
C GLY A 297 18.08 -16.71 27.42
N LEU A 298 19.11 -16.44 26.61
CA LEU A 298 19.01 -15.56 25.44
C LEU A 298 17.99 -16.07 24.41
N TYR A 299 17.81 -17.39 24.27
CA TYR A 299 16.77 -17.95 23.42
C TYR A 299 15.33 -17.68 23.91
N LYS A 300 15.16 -17.21 25.15
CA LYS A 300 13.86 -16.82 25.73
C LYS A 300 13.57 -15.33 25.59
N VAL A 301 14.54 -14.51 25.18
CA VAL A 301 14.37 -13.05 25.06
C VAL A 301 13.24 -12.67 24.09
N PRO A 302 13.07 -13.31 22.91
CA PRO A 302 11.93 -13.03 22.03
C PRO A 302 10.58 -13.37 22.68
N ASP A 303 10.50 -14.47 23.44
CA ASP A 303 9.29 -14.86 24.16
C ASP A 303 8.94 -13.85 25.28
N LEU A 304 9.96 -13.38 26.02
CA LEU A 304 9.79 -12.34 27.05
C LEU A 304 9.33 -11.01 26.45
N LEU A 305 9.89 -10.63 25.30
CA LEU A 305 9.49 -9.42 24.57
C LEU A 305 8.05 -9.54 24.03
N ALA A 306 7.69 -10.69 23.45
CA ALA A 306 6.34 -10.94 22.96
C ALA A 306 5.30 -10.93 24.09
N GLU A 307 5.62 -11.51 25.25
CA GLU A 307 4.78 -11.48 26.45
C GLU A 307 4.58 -10.05 26.96
N ALA A 308 5.64 -9.23 26.99
CA ALA A 308 5.55 -7.82 27.36
C ALA A 308 4.71 -7.01 26.35
N LYS A 309 4.91 -7.22 25.04
CA LYS A 309 4.10 -6.60 23.97
C LYS A 309 2.64 -6.98 24.13
N TYR A 310 2.31 -8.24 24.39
CA TYR A 310 0.96 -8.68 24.67
C TYR A 310 0.37 -8.04 25.93
N ALA A 311 1.09 -8.03 27.06
CA ALA A 311 0.63 -7.42 28.30
C ALA A 311 0.26 -5.93 28.11
N SER A 312 0.99 -5.21 27.26
CA SER A 312 0.71 -3.81 26.95
C SER A 312 -0.57 -3.54 26.15
N THR A 313 -1.18 -4.60 25.60
CA THR A 313 -2.45 -4.56 24.85
C THR A 313 -3.67 -4.88 25.72
N GLN A 314 -3.47 -5.29 26.99
CA GLN A 314 -4.58 -5.59 27.89
C GLN A 314 -5.09 -4.32 28.58
N SER A 315 -6.42 -4.20 28.70
CA SER A 315 -7.05 -3.16 29.53
C SER A 315 -6.61 -3.28 30.99
N LEU A 316 -6.38 -2.14 31.65
CA LEU A 316 -6.06 -2.05 33.08
C LEU A 316 -7.11 -2.73 34.00
N SER A 317 -8.34 -2.98 33.52
CA SER A 317 -9.41 -3.65 34.27
C SER A 317 -9.53 -5.16 34.00
N GLY A 318 -8.72 -5.71 33.08
CA GLY A 318 -8.75 -7.12 32.71
C GLY A 318 -7.98 -8.03 33.67
N LYS A 319 -8.30 -9.33 33.68
CA LYS A 319 -7.46 -10.34 34.34
C LYS A 319 -6.11 -10.39 33.59
N ASN A 320 -5.01 -10.09 34.28
CA ASN A 320 -3.62 -10.25 33.77
C ASN A 320 -3.36 -11.73 33.41
N GLU A 321 -3.71 -12.10 32.18
CA GLU A 321 -3.53 -13.45 31.66
C GLU A 321 -2.31 -13.48 30.75
N SER A 322 -1.44 -14.48 30.90
CA SER A 322 -0.26 -14.60 30.05
C SER A 322 -0.58 -15.15 28.66
N LEU A 323 0.24 -14.81 27.67
CA LEU A 323 0.14 -15.30 26.30
C LEU A 323 0.22 -16.83 26.25
N LEU A 324 1.01 -17.44 27.15
CA LEU A 324 1.08 -18.89 27.34
C LEU A 324 -0.25 -19.51 27.81
N LYS A 325 -0.98 -18.85 28.72
CA LYS A 325 -2.28 -19.35 29.21
C LYS A 325 -3.36 -19.20 28.14
N LEU A 326 -3.34 -18.11 27.39
CA LEU A 326 -4.21 -17.92 26.23
C LEU A 326 -4.00 -19.02 25.19
N ARG A 327 -2.74 -19.36 24.90
CA ARG A 327 -2.35 -20.48 24.01
C ARG A 327 -2.97 -21.81 24.45
N GLN A 328 -2.97 -22.10 25.74
CA GLN A 328 -3.53 -23.34 26.29
C GLN A 328 -5.06 -23.39 26.18
N ARG A 329 -5.75 -22.24 26.29
CA ARG A 329 -7.21 -22.16 26.16
C ARG A 329 -7.68 -22.32 24.71
N ASP A 330 -7.06 -21.62 23.77
CA ASP A 330 -7.51 -21.66 22.36
C ASP A 330 -7.30 -23.04 21.71
N LEU A 331 -6.29 -23.80 22.17
CA LEU A 331 -6.11 -25.21 21.78
C LEU A 331 -7.24 -26.13 22.26
N ALA A 332 -7.95 -25.76 23.34
CA ALA A 332 -9.06 -26.55 23.90
C ALA A 332 -10.42 -26.23 23.26
N SER A 333 -10.57 -25.08 22.60
CA SER A 333 -11.85 -24.62 22.00
C SER A 333 -12.10 -25.07 20.56
N GLU A 334 -11.08 -25.59 19.84
CA GLU A 334 -11.24 -26.15 18.49
C GLU A 334 -10.84 -27.63 18.41
N GLU A 335 -11.35 -28.49 19.30
CA GLU A 335 -11.53 -29.90 18.94
C GLU A 335 -12.58 -29.98 17.83
N VAL A 336 -12.13 -30.02 16.58
CA VAL A 336 -12.95 -30.47 15.46
C VAL A 336 -13.49 -31.86 15.81
N PRO A 337 -14.80 -32.17 15.58
CA PRO A 337 -15.33 -33.50 15.80
C PRO A 337 -14.47 -34.52 15.07
N ARG A 338 -13.86 -35.45 15.82
CA ARG A 338 -13.09 -36.55 15.23
C ARG A 338 -14.06 -37.37 14.38
N PRO A 339 -13.73 -37.67 13.12
CA PRO A 339 -14.42 -38.75 12.41
C PRO A 339 -14.26 -40.02 13.25
N ALA A 340 -15.35 -40.67 13.59
CA ALA A 340 -15.32 -41.93 14.32
C ALA A 340 -14.51 -42.96 13.52
N GLY A 341 -13.31 -43.31 13.98
CA GLY A 341 -12.50 -44.38 13.40
C GLY A 341 -11.02 -44.09 13.09
N ALA A 342 -10.49 -42.89 13.33
CA ALA A 342 -9.05 -42.64 13.08
C ALA A 342 -8.16 -43.31 14.14
N LEU A 343 -7.43 -44.36 13.72
CA LEU A 343 -6.40 -45.04 14.52
C LEU A 343 -5.19 -44.12 14.75
N ARG A 344 -4.57 -44.30 15.92
CA ARG A 344 -3.68 -43.34 16.61
C ARG A 344 -2.30 -43.09 15.98
N ASN A 345 -1.99 -43.62 14.80
CA ASN A 345 -0.60 -43.72 14.32
C ASN A 345 -0.21 -42.93 13.05
N ASP A 346 -1.11 -42.22 12.38
CA ASP A 346 -0.71 -41.34 11.27
C ASP A 346 -0.52 -39.90 11.76
N THR A 347 0.65 -39.61 12.31
CA THR A 347 1.08 -38.24 12.66
C THR A 347 1.70 -37.54 11.45
N ILE A 348 0.97 -37.48 10.33
CA ILE A 348 1.25 -36.46 9.32
C ILE A 348 0.40 -35.26 9.70
N ARG A 349 1.03 -34.29 10.36
CA ARG A 349 0.49 -32.95 10.57
C ARG A 349 0.07 -32.44 9.19
N ALA A 350 -1.23 -32.26 8.96
CA ALA A 350 -1.71 -31.70 7.69
C ALA A 350 -0.96 -30.38 7.43
N GLU A 351 -0.25 -30.28 6.31
CA GLU A 351 0.29 -29.01 5.81
C GLU A 351 -0.90 -28.05 5.73
N HIS A 352 -1.03 -27.15 6.70
CA HIS A 352 -2.13 -26.21 6.72
C HIS A 352 -1.94 -25.22 5.57
N ASP A 353 -3.03 -24.93 4.87
CA ASP A 353 -3.10 -23.93 3.80
C ASP A 353 -2.98 -22.51 4.40
N GLU A 354 -1.77 -22.19 4.86
CA GLU A 354 -1.35 -20.93 5.49
C GLU A 354 -1.34 -19.76 4.50
N THR A 355 -1.47 -20.05 3.21
CA THR A 355 -1.15 -19.10 2.14
C THR A 355 -2.35 -18.44 1.49
N SER A 356 -3.54 -19.04 1.60
CA SER A 356 -4.79 -18.49 1.05
C SER A 356 -5.51 -17.51 1.98
N ARG A 357 -5.15 -17.49 3.28
CA ARG A 357 -5.89 -16.73 4.29
C ARG A 357 -5.38 -15.29 4.36
N PRO A 358 -6.26 -14.28 4.31
CA PRO A 358 -5.87 -12.91 4.63
C PRO A 358 -5.29 -12.81 6.04
N GLU A 359 -4.38 -11.85 6.24
CA GLU A 359 -3.65 -11.67 7.49
C GLU A 359 -4.59 -11.47 8.71
N TYR A 360 -5.76 -10.87 8.49
CA TYR A 360 -6.78 -10.63 9.53
C TYR A 360 -8.18 -11.08 9.12
N GLY A 361 -8.43 -12.38 9.26
CA GLY A 361 -9.76 -12.95 9.12
C GLY A 361 -10.44 -12.72 7.76
N HIS A 362 -11.53 -13.42 7.54
CA HIS A 362 -12.33 -13.31 6.32
C HIS A 362 -13.80 -13.33 6.70
N SER A 363 -14.63 -12.71 5.86
CA SER A 363 -16.08 -12.83 5.98
C SER A 363 -16.59 -13.81 4.94
N ASP A 364 -17.72 -14.47 5.21
CA ASP A 364 -18.41 -15.27 4.20
C ASP A 364 -19.18 -14.39 3.18
N GLY A 365 -18.87 -13.09 3.09
CA GLY A 365 -19.48 -12.15 2.15
C GLY A 365 -20.69 -11.36 2.67
N SER A 366 -21.03 -11.44 3.95
CA SER A 366 -22.08 -10.60 4.57
C SER A 366 -21.48 -9.57 5.53
N ARG A 367 -21.84 -8.29 5.36
CA ARG A 367 -21.49 -7.18 6.26
C ARG A 367 -21.85 -7.42 7.73
N ASN A 368 -22.80 -8.33 7.99
CA ASN A 368 -23.31 -8.65 9.33
C ASN A 368 -22.70 -9.94 9.92
N SER A 369 -21.80 -10.61 9.20
CA SER A 369 -21.14 -11.82 9.72
C SER A 369 -19.93 -11.45 10.58
N GLN A 370 -19.85 -12.02 11.79
CA GLN A 370 -18.66 -11.92 12.63
C GLN A 370 -17.44 -12.43 11.83
N PRO A 371 -16.34 -11.66 11.71
CA PRO A 371 -15.24 -12.08 10.85
C PRO A 371 -14.58 -13.34 11.42
N LYS A 372 -14.46 -14.38 10.60
CA LYS A 372 -13.85 -15.66 10.97
C LYS A 372 -12.34 -15.55 10.86
N GLY A 373 -11.60 -16.15 11.81
CA GLY A 373 -10.14 -16.13 11.80
C GLY A 373 -9.49 -14.99 12.59
N ILE A 374 -10.28 -14.19 13.32
CA ILE A 374 -9.76 -13.21 14.29
C ILE A 374 -9.34 -13.92 15.58
N PRO A 375 -8.19 -13.57 16.18
CA PRO A 375 -7.77 -14.07 17.48
C PRO A 375 -8.74 -13.77 18.59
N THR A 376 -8.87 -14.72 19.53
CA THR A 376 -9.74 -14.58 20.70
C THR A 376 -9.48 -13.30 21.50
N TYR A 377 -8.21 -12.89 21.65
CA TYR A 377 -7.86 -11.68 22.40
C TYR A 377 -8.29 -10.37 21.70
N LEU A 378 -8.27 -10.32 20.37
CA LEU A 378 -8.78 -9.17 19.60
C LEU A 378 -10.31 -9.13 19.53
N ARG A 379 -11.01 -10.26 19.67
CA ARG A 379 -12.49 -10.28 19.64
C ARG A 379 -13.12 -9.49 20.80
N SER A 380 -12.47 -9.48 21.96
CA SER A 380 -12.96 -8.77 23.16
C SER A 380 -12.95 -7.24 23.01
N THR A 381 -12.14 -6.74 22.08
CA THR A 381 -11.89 -5.32 21.84
C THR A 381 -12.64 -4.75 20.64
N ILE A 382 -13.29 -5.59 19.84
CA ILE A 382 -14.17 -5.15 18.74
C ILE A 382 -15.41 -4.48 19.37
N GLY A 383 -15.64 -3.20 19.08
CA GLY A 383 -16.92 -2.53 19.33
C GLY A 383 -17.90 -2.76 18.17
N ASP A 384 -19.20 -2.56 18.41
CA ASP A 384 -20.25 -2.74 17.40
C ASP A 384 -20.11 -1.79 16.20
N ASN A 385 -19.29 -0.73 16.30
CA ASN A 385 -19.06 0.28 15.26
C ASN A 385 -17.56 0.57 15.03
N SER A 386 -16.85 -0.39 14.41
CA SER A 386 -15.39 -0.34 14.20
C SER A 386 -14.86 0.78 13.28
N ILE A 387 -15.74 1.46 12.53
CA ILE A 387 -15.38 2.59 11.64
C ILE A 387 -15.70 3.93 12.30
N GLY A 388 -16.37 3.96 13.47
CA GLY A 388 -16.90 5.17 14.10
C GLY A 388 -15.91 6.34 14.28
N ASN A 389 -14.61 6.07 14.25
CA ASN A 389 -13.54 7.00 14.60
C ASN A 389 -12.63 7.38 13.42
N VAL A 390 -12.90 6.93 12.18
CA VAL A 390 -12.09 7.32 11.01
C VAL A 390 -12.71 8.54 10.35
N HIS A 391 -12.01 9.68 10.38
CA HIS A 391 -12.40 10.82 9.56
C HIS A 391 -11.85 10.67 8.14
N MET A 392 -12.73 10.69 7.13
CA MET A 392 -12.36 10.61 5.71
C MET A 392 -12.73 11.90 4.97
N ALA A 393 -11.90 12.28 4.00
CA ALA A 393 -12.15 13.39 3.09
C ALA A 393 -11.83 12.97 1.64
N VAL A 394 -12.30 13.74 0.67
CA VAL A 394 -11.94 13.58 -0.75
C VAL A 394 -10.97 14.67 -1.14
N ARG A 395 -9.89 14.29 -1.82
CA ARG A 395 -8.99 15.21 -2.49
C ARG A 395 -9.26 15.17 -3.99
N PHE A 396 -9.33 16.33 -4.63
CA PHE A 396 -9.26 16.48 -6.09
C PHE A 396 -8.21 17.53 -6.45
N GLY A 397 -7.08 17.11 -7.04
CA GLY A 397 -5.97 18.00 -7.33
C GLY A 397 -5.51 18.77 -6.07
N PRO A 398 -5.53 20.11 -6.06
CA PRO A 398 -5.19 20.92 -4.90
C PRO A 398 -6.34 21.12 -3.90
N LEU A 399 -7.55 20.61 -4.16
CA LEU A 399 -8.73 20.75 -3.28
C LEU A 399 -8.85 19.58 -2.30
N ILE A 400 -9.28 19.87 -1.06
CA ILE A 400 -9.72 18.92 -0.04
C ILE A 400 -11.16 19.26 0.34
N ILE A 401 -12.04 18.27 0.27
CA ILE A 401 -13.47 18.37 0.53
C ILE A 401 -13.82 17.40 1.66
N GLU A 402 -14.32 17.92 2.77
CA GLU A 402 -14.57 17.14 3.97
C GLU A 402 -15.91 17.51 4.64
N ASN A 403 -16.64 16.51 5.13
CA ASN A 403 -17.73 16.72 6.08
C ASN A 403 -17.24 16.37 7.51
N GLY A 404 -17.86 16.94 8.54
CA GLY A 404 -17.58 16.51 9.92
C GLY A 404 -16.36 17.15 10.58
N SER A 405 -15.96 18.35 10.16
CA SER A 405 -15.18 19.24 11.03
C SER A 405 -15.98 19.52 12.32
N ALA A 406 -15.33 19.39 13.47
CA ALA A 406 -15.95 19.69 14.76
C ALA A 406 -16.60 21.09 14.73
N ASN A 407 -17.84 21.19 15.24
CA ASN A 407 -18.63 22.42 15.35
C ASN A 407 -19.09 23.06 14.02
N LEU A 408 -19.22 22.29 12.92
CA LEU A 408 -19.76 22.80 11.65
C LEU A 408 -20.88 21.94 11.08
N ASP A 409 -22.00 22.59 10.77
CA ASP A 409 -23.13 22.00 10.05
C ASP A 409 -22.90 22.05 8.52
N GLY A 410 -22.03 21.18 7.99
CA GLY A 410 -21.88 21.03 6.54
C GLY A 410 -20.52 20.52 6.06
N VAL A 411 -20.18 20.92 4.83
CA VAL A 411 -18.97 20.53 4.10
C VAL A 411 -17.98 21.69 4.06
N LEU A 412 -16.74 21.42 4.44
CA LEU A 412 -15.62 22.35 4.35
C LEU A 412 -14.78 22.01 3.12
N ILE A 413 -14.44 23.03 2.35
CA ILE A 413 -13.60 22.92 1.16
C ILE A 413 -12.40 23.85 1.33
N THR A 414 -11.22 23.27 1.17
CA THR A 414 -9.93 23.93 1.41
C THR A 414 -8.94 23.54 0.34
N ASN A 415 -7.80 24.24 0.30
CA ASN A 415 -6.65 23.75 -0.44
C ASN A 415 -5.72 22.95 0.46
N ARG A 416 -5.07 21.95 -0.13
CA ARG A 416 -4.02 21.17 0.54
C ARG A 416 -2.72 21.97 0.71
N ASP A 417 -1.81 21.41 1.50
CA ASP A 417 -0.39 21.76 1.45
C ASP A 417 0.21 21.46 0.07
N PRO A 418 1.11 22.31 -0.45
CA PRO A 418 1.94 21.95 -1.59
C PRO A 418 2.69 20.64 -1.33
N PRO A 419 3.01 19.87 -2.39
CA PRO A 419 3.82 18.67 -2.25
C PRO A 419 5.12 18.95 -1.49
N SER A 420 5.40 18.14 -0.47
CA SER A 420 6.63 18.19 0.33
C SER A 420 7.81 17.73 -0.53
N LEU A 421 8.46 18.68 -1.17
CA LEU A 421 9.61 18.48 -2.04
C LEU A 421 10.89 19.01 -1.37
N GLN A 422 11.88 19.45 -2.16
CA GLN A 422 13.21 19.81 -1.65
C GLN A 422 13.23 21.17 -0.96
N VAL A 423 12.44 22.14 -1.42
CA VAL A 423 12.45 23.52 -0.93
C VAL A 423 11.25 23.74 -0.01
N ALA A 424 11.50 23.91 1.28
CA ALA A 424 10.48 24.30 2.24
C ALA A 424 10.24 25.82 2.12
N ARG A 425 9.06 26.20 1.65
CA ARG A 425 8.62 27.59 1.58
C ARG A 425 7.63 27.87 2.72
N ALA A 426 7.73 29.04 3.34
CA ALA A 426 6.72 29.48 4.30
C ALA A 426 5.34 29.47 3.60
N SER A 427 4.36 28.80 4.20
CA SER A 427 3.00 28.73 3.65
C SER A 427 2.47 30.15 3.42
N PRO A 428 2.00 30.51 2.20
CA PRO A 428 1.39 31.81 1.96
C PRO A 428 0.20 32.05 2.89
N GLU A 429 0.05 33.26 3.42
CA GLU A 429 -1.09 33.69 4.27
C GLU A 429 -2.47 33.41 3.60
N ALA A 430 -2.50 33.30 2.26
CA ALA A 430 -3.69 33.08 1.45
C ALA A 430 -4.29 31.65 1.51
N ILE A 431 -3.63 30.65 2.11
CA ILE A 431 -4.21 29.29 2.30
C ILE A 431 -5.28 29.28 3.42
N THR A 432 -5.46 30.41 4.11
CA THR A 432 -6.45 30.55 5.20
C THR A 432 -7.90 30.60 4.73
N ALA A 433 -8.14 30.87 3.44
CA ALA A 433 -9.47 30.92 2.83
C ALA A 433 -10.09 29.52 2.70
N ARG A 434 -11.35 29.38 3.13
CA ARG A 434 -12.12 28.13 3.11
C ARG A 434 -13.55 28.40 2.66
N LEU A 435 -14.10 27.52 1.85
CA LEU A 435 -15.52 27.54 1.53
C LEU A 435 -16.25 26.60 2.49
N LEU A 436 -17.35 27.07 3.05
CA LEU A 436 -18.25 26.28 3.88
C LEU A 436 -19.60 26.19 3.16
N LEU A 437 -19.99 24.96 2.82
CA LEU A 437 -21.27 24.64 2.22
C LEU A 437 -22.19 24.05 3.29
N THR A 438 -23.33 24.69 3.53
CA THR A 438 -24.30 24.27 4.56
C THR A 438 -25.71 24.15 3.99
N GLY A 439 -26.61 23.52 4.74
CA GLY A 439 -28.03 23.35 4.37
C GLY A 439 -28.34 22.00 3.74
N GLU A 440 -29.55 21.49 3.96
CA GLU A 440 -29.98 20.18 3.42
C GLU A 440 -30.49 20.31 1.99
N THR A 441 -31.58 21.09 1.82
CA THR A 441 -32.22 21.37 0.52
C THR A 441 -31.79 22.71 -0.06
N ASP A 442 -31.85 23.76 0.74
CA ASP A 442 -31.46 25.11 0.34
C ASP A 442 -30.00 25.36 0.70
N ARG A 443 -29.10 24.84 -0.13
CA ARG A 443 -27.66 24.91 0.11
C ARG A 443 -27.15 26.34 -0.04
N VAL A 444 -26.41 26.80 0.97
CA VAL A 444 -25.82 28.15 1.02
C VAL A 444 -24.31 28.04 1.19
N LEU A 445 -23.58 28.92 0.51
CA LEU A 445 -22.14 28.96 0.50
C LEU A 445 -21.61 30.16 1.30
N PHE A 446 -20.60 29.91 2.12
CA PHE A 446 -19.92 30.90 2.93
C PHE A 446 -18.42 30.88 2.70
N LEU A 447 -17.78 32.04 2.78
CA LEU A 447 -16.33 32.18 2.85
C LEU A 447 -15.89 32.35 4.31
N GLN A 448 -14.87 31.62 4.73
CA GLN A 448 -14.26 31.72 6.05
C GLN A 448 -12.75 31.86 5.95
N ASN A 449 -12.17 32.70 6.82
CA ASN A 449 -10.72 32.77 7.01
C ASN A 449 -10.38 32.15 8.36
N ARG A 450 -9.60 31.05 8.35
CA ARG A 450 -9.22 30.33 9.56
C ARG A 450 -7.71 30.19 9.69
N PRO A 451 -7.16 30.32 10.92
CA PRO A 451 -5.80 29.91 11.21
C PRO A 451 -5.59 28.46 10.78
N ARG A 452 -4.40 28.20 10.26
CA ARG A 452 -4.03 26.88 9.76
C ARG A 452 -3.17 26.16 10.80
N TYR A 453 -3.45 24.87 10.96
CA TYR A 453 -2.53 23.90 11.53
C TYR A 453 -2.13 22.92 10.43
N PRO A 454 -0.86 22.48 10.36
CA PRO A 454 -0.44 21.44 9.42
C PRO A 454 -1.36 20.23 9.54
N LYS A 455 -1.92 19.77 8.40
CA LYS A 455 -2.77 18.58 8.41
C LYS A 455 -1.89 17.34 8.44
N ARG A 456 -2.23 16.42 9.34
CA ARG A 456 -1.55 15.14 9.48
C ARG A 456 -2.39 14.05 8.83
N TYR A 457 -1.82 13.29 7.91
CA TYR A 457 -2.52 12.23 7.18
C TYR A 457 -2.06 10.84 7.63
N ARG A 458 -3.01 9.92 7.78
CA ARG A 458 -2.75 8.51 8.12
C ARG A 458 -2.66 7.62 6.88
N ALA A 459 -3.48 7.90 5.88
CA ALA A 459 -3.52 7.14 4.64
C ALA A 459 -4.11 7.97 3.50
N PHE A 460 -3.60 7.72 2.30
CA PHE A 460 -4.23 8.10 1.04
C PHE A 460 -4.71 6.82 0.37
N MET A 461 -5.81 6.89 -0.36
CA MET A 461 -6.37 5.81 -1.16
C MET A 461 -6.67 6.36 -2.55
N LYS A 462 -5.86 5.97 -3.53
CA LYS A 462 -6.02 6.43 -4.92
C LYS A 462 -7.41 6.07 -5.43
N GLN A 463 -8.15 7.00 -6.01
CA GLN A 463 -9.44 6.70 -6.64
C GLN A 463 -9.34 6.87 -8.15
N VAL A 464 -8.78 7.99 -8.61
CA VAL A 464 -8.62 8.27 -10.04
C VAL A 464 -7.21 8.80 -10.29
N VAL A 465 -6.55 8.24 -11.31
CA VAL A 465 -5.32 8.75 -11.91
C VAL A 465 -5.73 9.59 -13.13
N GLY A 466 -5.49 10.89 -13.08
CA GLY A 466 -5.97 11.82 -14.09
C GLY A 466 -5.17 11.80 -15.39
N GLY A 467 -3.85 11.57 -15.32
CA GLY A 467 -2.99 11.48 -16.50
C GLY A 467 -2.39 12.81 -16.98
N ALA A 468 -2.27 13.81 -16.11
CA ALA A 468 -1.57 15.05 -16.44
C ALA A 468 -0.04 14.83 -16.48
N PHE A 469 0.64 15.40 -17.47
CA PHE A 469 2.11 15.40 -17.62
C PHE A 469 2.71 14.01 -17.85
N CYS A 470 2.05 13.15 -18.60
CA CYS A 470 2.53 11.81 -18.91
C CYS A 470 2.32 11.42 -20.37
N ASP A 471 2.31 12.39 -21.28
CA ASP A 471 2.15 12.17 -22.73
C ASP A 471 0.82 11.47 -23.09
N PHE A 472 -0.22 11.72 -22.29
CA PHE A 472 -1.53 11.05 -22.43
C PHE A 472 -2.58 11.89 -23.16
N PHE A 473 -2.49 13.23 -23.06
CA PHE A 473 -3.43 14.14 -23.71
C PHE A 473 -2.85 14.70 -25.01
N ASP A 474 -2.57 15.99 -25.06
CA ASP A 474 -1.94 16.66 -26.18
C ASP A 474 -0.43 16.75 -25.93
N SER A 475 0.33 15.90 -26.61
CA SER A 475 1.79 15.80 -26.47
C SER A 475 2.49 17.12 -26.84
N ASP A 476 2.03 17.80 -27.89
CA ASP A 476 2.66 19.01 -28.38
C ASP A 476 2.49 20.17 -27.40
N VAL A 477 1.30 20.32 -26.81
CA VAL A 477 1.02 21.32 -25.78
C VAL A 477 1.76 20.99 -24.48
N GLU A 478 1.80 19.71 -24.09
CA GLU A 478 2.52 19.26 -22.90
C GLU A 478 4.03 19.53 -23.01
N GLU A 479 4.66 19.20 -24.15
CA GLU A 479 6.08 19.42 -24.38
C GLU A 479 6.42 20.92 -24.36
N GLN A 480 5.59 21.79 -24.98
CA GLN A 480 5.76 23.24 -24.91
C GLN A 480 5.67 23.78 -23.48
N LEU A 481 4.77 23.22 -22.67
CA LEU A 481 4.64 23.59 -21.26
C LEU A 481 5.87 23.14 -20.45
N ILE A 482 6.39 21.94 -20.69
CA ILE A 482 7.64 21.44 -20.07
C ILE A 482 8.82 22.34 -20.46
N ASP A 483 8.93 22.73 -21.73
CA ASP A 483 9.96 23.66 -22.21
C ASP A 483 9.86 25.02 -21.52
N ALA A 484 8.64 25.57 -21.40
CA ALA A 484 8.40 26.80 -20.67
C ALA A 484 8.76 26.66 -19.17
N PHE A 485 8.42 25.53 -18.55
CA PHE A 485 8.75 25.27 -17.14
C PHE A 485 10.26 25.28 -16.90
N ILE A 486 11.02 24.58 -17.75
CA ILE A 486 12.50 24.56 -17.68
C ILE A 486 13.05 25.97 -17.86
N HIS A 487 12.59 26.67 -18.91
CA HIS A 487 13.03 28.03 -19.22
C HIS A 487 12.76 29.00 -18.06
N GLU A 488 11.55 29.00 -17.49
CA GLU A 488 11.18 29.85 -16.38
C GLU A 488 11.98 29.54 -15.11
N SER A 489 12.36 28.28 -14.89
CA SER A 489 13.22 27.89 -13.76
C SER A 489 14.67 28.36 -13.93
N ASP A 490 15.22 28.32 -15.15
CA ASP A 490 16.59 28.73 -15.44
C ASP A 490 16.86 30.21 -15.11
N HIS A 491 15.84 31.06 -15.20
CA HIS A 491 15.91 32.50 -14.85
C HIS A 491 15.91 32.77 -13.33
N LEU A 492 15.74 31.75 -12.49
CA LEU A 492 15.73 31.89 -11.04
C LEU A 492 17.13 31.73 -10.45
N ALA A 493 17.52 32.61 -9.51
CA ALA A 493 18.82 32.57 -8.85
C ALA A 493 18.70 31.91 -7.46
N TYR A 494 19.01 30.62 -7.32
CA TYR A 494 18.77 29.87 -6.05
C TYR A 494 19.35 30.54 -4.78
N ASP A 495 20.48 31.26 -4.90
CA ASP A 495 21.23 31.78 -3.74
C ASP A 495 20.68 33.10 -3.12
N ASN A 496 19.64 33.74 -3.68
CA ASN A 496 19.19 35.09 -3.26
C ASN A 496 17.68 35.23 -2.96
N LEU A 497 17.00 34.14 -2.55
CA LEU A 497 15.54 34.13 -2.31
C LEU A 497 15.04 35.14 -1.25
N GLU A 498 15.91 35.65 -0.36
CA GLU A 498 15.54 36.64 0.66
C GLU A 498 15.26 38.04 0.08
N SER A 499 15.59 38.29 -1.19
CA SER A 499 15.29 39.56 -1.85
C SER A 499 13.86 39.58 -2.38
N GLY A 500 13.05 40.57 -1.96
CA GLY A 500 11.69 40.76 -2.49
C GLY A 500 11.62 40.91 -4.02
N ALA A 501 12.72 41.27 -4.68
CA ALA A 501 12.83 41.29 -6.14
C ALA A 501 12.77 39.88 -6.76
N GLN A 502 13.37 38.88 -6.11
CA GLN A 502 13.40 37.51 -6.60
C GLN A 502 12.06 36.81 -6.43
N GLU A 503 11.39 37.05 -5.30
CA GLU A 503 10.02 36.61 -5.06
C GLU A 503 9.06 37.18 -6.12
N ALA A 504 9.24 38.44 -6.54
CA ALA A 504 8.46 39.03 -7.62
C ALA A 504 8.71 38.35 -8.98
N VAL A 505 9.96 37.97 -9.29
CA VAL A 505 10.30 37.22 -10.52
C VAL A 505 9.68 35.83 -10.48
N LEU A 506 9.77 35.12 -9.36
CA LEU A 506 9.17 33.80 -9.17
C LEU A 506 7.66 33.84 -9.38
N ASN A 507 6.98 34.78 -8.74
CA ASN A 507 5.52 34.94 -8.88
C ASN A 507 5.12 35.30 -10.31
N LYS A 508 5.90 36.14 -11.01
CA LYS A 508 5.66 36.44 -12.43
C LYS A 508 5.82 35.20 -13.31
N SER A 509 6.84 34.38 -13.02
CA SER A 509 7.13 33.14 -13.75
C SER A 509 6.01 32.10 -13.55
N ALA A 510 5.59 31.89 -12.30
CA ALA A 510 4.47 31.03 -11.96
C ALA A 510 3.15 31.47 -12.63
N LYS A 511 2.87 32.78 -12.70
CA LYS A 511 1.69 33.31 -13.41
C LYS A 511 1.71 33.02 -14.90
N ARG A 512 2.87 33.08 -15.56
CA ARG A 512 3.01 32.70 -16.98
C ARG A 512 2.71 31.22 -17.19
N LEU A 513 3.29 30.37 -16.34
CA LEU A 513 3.03 28.92 -16.39
C LEU A 513 1.58 28.57 -16.09
N LEU A 514 0.93 29.27 -15.15
CA LEU A 514 -0.47 29.06 -14.82
C LEU A 514 -1.37 29.22 -16.05
N LEU A 515 -1.06 30.16 -16.95
CA LEU A 515 -1.82 30.33 -18.20
C LEU A 515 -1.70 29.09 -19.10
N LEU A 516 -0.49 28.55 -19.25
CA LEU A 516 -0.25 27.33 -20.03
C LEU A 516 -0.91 26.10 -19.38
N VAL A 517 -0.86 25.97 -18.05
CA VAL A 517 -1.55 24.89 -17.33
C VAL A 517 -3.06 24.99 -17.49
N LYS A 518 -3.63 26.21 -17.45
CA LYS A 518 -5.06 26.44 -17.71
C LYS A 518 -5.44 26.09 -19.14
N GLU A 519 -4.61 26.40 -20.13
CA GLU A 519 -4.83 25.98 -21.51
C GLU A 519 -4.82 24.45 -21.65
N TYR A 520 -3.85 23.78 -21.00
CA TYR A 520 -3.67 22.33 -21.09
C TYR A 520 -4.76 21.53 -20.35
N LEU A 521 -5.12 21.93 -19.12
CA LEU A 521 -5.98 21.17 -18.22
C LEU A 521 -7.38 21.77 -18.02
N GLY A 522 -7.62 22.99 -18.48
CA GLY A 522 -8.77 23.81 -18.09
C GLY A 522 -10.13 23.15 -18.30
N SER A 523 -10.36 22.59 -19.49
CA SER A 523 -11.62 21.92 -19.83
C SER A 523 -11.88 20.68 -18.97
N ARG A 524 -10.83 19.90 -18.66
CA ARG A 524 -10.92 18.71 -17.80
C ARG A 524 -11.19 19.09 -16.35
N VAL A 525 -10.46 20.08 -15.83
CA VAL A 525 -10.70 20.62 -14.48
C VAL A 525 -12.15 21.08 -14.36
N GLN A 526 -12.66 21.81 -15.35
CA GLN A 526 -14.05 22.26 -15.38
C GLN A 526 -15.03 21.10 -15.33
N ALA A 527 -14.81 20.03 -16.10
CA ALA A 527 -15.66 18.84 -16.09
C ALA A 527 -15.66 18.12 -14.73
N TYR A 528 -14.48 17.96 -14.10
CA TYR A 528 -14.36 17.36 -12.77
C TYR A 528 -15.04 18.21 -11.70
N VAL A 529 -14.81 19.52 -11.68
CA VAL A 529 -15.46 20.44 -10.73
C VAL A 529 -16.97 20.46 -10.95
N THR A 530 -17.44 20.36 -12.21
CA THR A 530 -18.88 20.26 -12.50
C THR A 530 -19.47 19.00 -11.88
N SER A 531 -18.85 17.84 -12.09
CA SER A 531 -19.30 16.57 -11.48
C SER A 531 -19.34 16.67 -9.95
N ILE A 532 -18.26 17.14 -9.31
CA ILE A 532 -18.18 17.36 -7.86
C ILE A 532 -19.29 18.31 -7.38
N THR A 533 -19.49 19.43 -8.07
CA THR A 533 -20.52 20.43 -7.73
C THR A 533 -21.92 19.82 -7.83
N THR A 534 -22.21 19.06 -8.88
CA THR A 534 -23.50 18.37 -9.04
C THR A 534 -23.77 17.44 -7.87
N ARG A 535 -22.77 16.65 -7.43
CA ARG A 535 -22.90 15.78 -6.26
C ARG A 535 -23.03 16.58 -4.96
N LEU A 536 -22.29 17.68 -4.80
CA LEU A 536 -22.40 18.61 -3.67
C LEU A 536 -23.68 19.45 -3.66
N LEU A 537 -24.49 19.44 -4.71
CA LEU A 537 -25.81 20.08 -4.74
C LEU A 537 -26.96 19.09 -4.68
N ASP A 538 -26.70 17.80 -4.88
CA ASP A 538 -27.67 16.72 -4.81
C ASP A 538 -28.23 16.58 -3.38
N PRO A 539 -29.54 16.81 -3.15
CA PRO A 539 -30.18 16.69 -1.84
C PRO A 539 -30.03 15.31 -1.17
N TYR A 540 -29.78 14.25 -1.95
CA TYR A 540 -29.54 12.91 -1.41
C TYR A 540 -28.16 12.76 -0.75
N VAL A 541 -27.21 13.66 -1.06
CA VAL A 541 -25.89 13.69 -0.43
C VAL A 541 -25.98 14.43 0.89
N GLN A 542 -25.88 13.70 1.99
CA GLN A 542 -25.88 14.28 3.34
C GLN A 542 -24.59 15.06 3.59
N LEU A 543 -24.72 16.38 3.74
CA LEU A 543 -23.60 17.28 4.01
C LEU A 543 -23.19 17.26 5.49
N GLN A 544 -24.14 17.08 6.40
CA GLN A 544 -23.85 17.01 7.83
C GLN A 544 -23.25 15.67 8.21
N TRP A 545 -22.25 15.71 9.08
CA TRP A 545 -21.66 14.51 9.64
C TRP A 545 -22.51 13.96 10.76
N ASN A 546 -22.74 12.65 10.73
CA ASN A 546 -23.42 11.93 11.78
C ASN A 546 -22.41 11.04 12.52
N ARG A 547 -22.15 11.36 13.79
CA ARG A 547 -21.22 10.62 14.65
C ARG A 547 -21.65 9.17 14.91
N GLN A 548 -22.95 8.89 14.99
CA GLN A 548 -23.46 7.55 15.29
C GLN A 548 -23.29 6.58 14.11
N SER A 549 -23.40 7.08 12.87
CA SER A 549 -23.18 6.28 11.66
C SER A 549 -21.81 6.48 11.03
N ASN A 550 -20.99 7.40 11.57
CA ASN A 550 -19.77 7.95 10.97
C ASN A 550 -19.91 8.16 9.46
N SER A 551 -20.82 9.06 9.08
CA SER A 551 -21.27 9.22 7.68
C SER A 551 -20.21 9.75 6.71
N CYS A 552 -18.98 10.05 7.14
CA CYS A 552 -17.94 10.62 6.28
C CYS A 552 -17.50 9.69 5.14
N GLN A 553 -17.46 8.37 5.38
CA GLN A 553 -17.15 7.41 4.31
C GLN A 553 -18.23 7.42 3.23
N ALA A 554 -19.51 7.37 3.64
CA ALA A 554 -20.64 7.42 2.72
C ALA A 554 -20.69 8.77 1.97
N PHE A 555 -20.34 9.87 2.62
CA PHE A 555 -20.18 11.18 1.98
C PHE A 555 -19.11 11.13 0.88
N CYS A 556 -17.91 10.61 1.18
CA CYS A 556 -16.83 10.49 0.21
C CYS A 556 -17.20 9.57 -0.97
N ASP A 557 -17.86 8.44 -0.69
CA ASP A 557 -18.34 7.50 -1.72
C ASP A 557 -19.39 8.15 -2.64
N ASN A 558 -20.26 9.00 -2.09
CA ASN A 558 -21.28 9.70 -2.86
C ASN A 558 -20.71 10.88 -3.65
N LEU A 559 -19.61 11.48 -3.23
CA LEU A 559 -19.01 12.63 -3.91
C LEU A 559 -18.32 12.24 -5.22
N ILE A 560 -17.80 11.02 -5.32
CA ILE A 560 -17.16 10.50 -6.54
C ILE A 560 -18.23 9.93 -7.47
N ASP A 561 -18.35 10.52 -8.65
CA ASP A 561 -19.29 10.08 -9.67
C ASP A 561 -18.86 8.72 -10.26
N ARG A 562 -19.64 7.69 -9.95
CA ARG A 562 -19.33 6.31 -10.34
C ARG A 562 -19.74 5.99 -11.76
N ASP A 563 -20.66 6.75 -12.35
CA ASP A 563 -21.01 6.57 -13.75
C ASP A 563 -19.86 7.12 -14.62
N LEU A 564 -19.24 8.21 -14.18
CA LEU A 564 -18.08 8.81 -14.84
C LEU A 564 -16.78 8.04 -14.57
N PHE A 565 -16.48 7.72 -13.31
CA PHE A 565 -15.18 7.16 -12.90
C PHE A 565 -15.23 5.63 -12.65
N GLY A 566 -16.34 4.95 -12.91
CA GLY A 566 -16.52 3.54 -12.54
C GLY A 566 -15.77 2.53 -13.39
N SER A 567 -15.36 2.85 -14.61
CA SER A 567 -14.58 1.95 -15.47
C SER A 567 -13.09 1.99 -15.12
N LEU A 568 -12.33 0.91 -15.36
CA LEU A 568 -10.88 0.91 -15.07
C LEU A 568 -10.14 1.88 -16.02
N PHE A 569 -10.49 1.83 -17.30
CA PHE A 569 -10.12 2.79 -18.34
C PHE A 569 -11.40 3.32 -18.96
N THR A 570 -11.47 4.62 -19.25
CA THR A 570 -12.63 5.17 -19.93
C THR A 570 -12.61 4.84 -21.42
N SER A 571 -13.77 4.43 -21.93
CA SER A 571 -14.04 4.27 -23.37
C SER A 571 -14.68 5.53 -23.97
N GLU A 572 -15.08 6.49 -23.14
CA GLU A 572 -15.78 7.70 -23.57
C GLU A 572 -14.79 8.76 -24.05
N ALA A 573 -15.05 9.28 -25.25
CA ALA A 573 -14.30 10.40 -25.81
C ALA A 573 -14.68 11.70 -25.10
N PHE A 574 -13.69 12.40 -24.56
CA PHE A 574 -13.85 13.75 -24.06
C PHE A 574 -13.73 14.76 -25.22
N ASP A 575 -14.67 15.71 -25.25
CA ASP A 575 -14.65 16.91 -26.12
C ASP A 575 -14.52 16.63 -27.63
N ASN A 576 -15.23 15.61 -28.15
CA ASN A 576 -15.23 15.21 -29.56
C ASN A 576 -13.86 14.83 -30.18
N LYS A 577 -12.76 14.91 -29.41
CA LYS A 577 -11.38 14.68 -29.84
C LYS A 577 -10.89 13.24 -29.64
N LEU A 578 -11.79 12.28 -29.37
CA LEU A 578 -11.46 10.87 -29.08
C LEU A 578 -10.49 10.65 -27.89
N GLN A 579 -10.16 11.68 -27.11
CA GLN A 579 -9.24 11.58 -25.97
C GLN A 579 -9.97 11.05 -24.73
N PRO A 580 -9.38 10.12 -23.95
CA PRO A 580 -9.98 9.64 -22.71
C PRO A 580 -10.12 10.76 -21.64
N PHE A 581 -11.16 10.64 -20.80
CA PHE A 581 -11.45 11.58 -19.72
C PHE A 581 -10.45 11.51 -18.54
N TYR A 582 -10.01 10.31 -18.17
CA TYR A 582 -8.99 10.02 -17.16
C TYR A 582 -8.10 8.86 -17.62
N LEU A 583 -6.94 8.72 -16.98
CA LEU A 583 -5.98 7.69 -17.35
C LEU A 583 -6.35 6.31 -16.80
N MET A 584 -6.64 6.22 -15.50
CA MET A 584 -6.98 4.95 -14.83
C MET A 584 -7.81 5.20 -13.57
N SER A 585 -8.74 4.30 -13.24
CA SER A 585 -9.59 4.42 -12.05
C SER A 585 -9.67 3.15 -11.21
N PHE A 586 -9.58 3.37 -9.89
CA PHE A 586 -9.71 2.40 -8.81
C PHE A 586 -11.04 2.52 -8.07
N VAL A 587 -11.99 3.31 -8.60
CA VAL A 587 -13.30 3.48 -7.99
C VAL A 587 -14.04 2.15 -8.01
N CYS A 588 -14.48 1.71 -6.83
CA CYS A 588 -15.22 0.48 -6.65
C CYS A 588 -16.65 0.73 -6.14
N ARG A 589 -17.57 -0.17 -6.46
CA ARG A 589 -18.95 -0.15 -5.98
C ARG A 589 -19.01 -0.49 -4.47
N PRO A 590 -19.86 0.18 -3.65
CA PRO A 590 -19.94 -0.08 -2.22
C PRO A 590 -20.12 -1.57 -1.89
N GLY A 591 -19.33 -2.08 -0.94
CA GLY A 591 -19.29 -3.50 -0.57
C GLY A 591 -18.21 -4.33 -1.28
N SER A 592 -17.41 -3.72 -2.17
CA SER A 592 -16.23 -4.35 -2.77
C SER A 592 -15.05 -4.51 -1.80
N ASP A 593 -15.02 -3.74 -0.71
CA ASP A 593 -13.94 -3.68 0.31
C ASP A 593 -13.99 -4.83 1.33
N VAL A 594 -14.85 -5.81 1.10
CA VAL A 594 -14.98 -6.98 1.97
C VAL A 594 -13.77 -7.90 1.78
N PRO A 595 -13.05 -8.29 2.86
CA PRO A 595 -11.93 -9.22 2.77
C PRO A 595 -12.39 -10.56 2.19
N VAL A 596 -11.73 -11.00 1.13
CA VAL A 596 -11.99 -12.29 0.48
C VAL A 596 -10.75 -13.18 0.62
N ARG A 597 -10.98 -14.46 0.89
CA ARG A 597 -9.93 -15.47 0.86
C ARG A 597 -9.59 -15.76 -0.60
N ALA A 598 -8.34 -15.55 -1.00
CA ALA A 598 -7.88 -15.94 -2.32
C ALA A 598 -7.79 -17.47 -2.40
N LEU A 599 -8.48 -18.07 -3.36
CA LEU A 599 -8.58 -19.51 -3.58
C LEU A 599 -7.69 -20.02 -4.71
N SER A 600 -7.08 -19.11 -5.48
CA SER A 600 -6.11 -19.41 -6.53
C SER A 600 -5.19 -18.21 -6.77
N LYS A 601 -4.06 -18.40 -7.45
CA LYS A 601 -3.16 -17.31 -7.87
C LYS A 601 -3.79 -16.29 -8.82
N TYR A 602 -4.92 -16.62 -9.45
CA TYR A 602 -5.67 -15.72 -10.34
C TYR A 602 -6.67 -14.83 -9.60
N GLU A 603 -6.88 -15.06 -8.30
CA GLU A 603 -7.64 -14.14 -7.46
C GLU A 603 -6.71 -13.07 -6.86
N VAL A 604 -7.28 -11.95 -6.46
CA VAL A 604 -6.55 -10.83 -5.86
C VAL A 604 -6.47 -11.02 -4.34
N PRO A 605 -5.27 -11.04 -3.75
CA PRO A 605 -5.12 -10.95 -2.29
C PRO A 605 -5.46 -9.53 -1.82
N ASN A 606 -5.72 -9.36 -0.52
CA ASN A 606 -5.89 -8.01 0.02
C ASN A 606 -4.61 -7.18 -0.19
N GLY A 607 -4.77 -5.94 -0.64
CA GLY A 607 -3.68 -4.97 -0.77
C GLY A 607 -3.21 -4.44 0.58
N LEU A 608 -2.08 -3.71 0.57
CA LEU A 608 -1.47 -3.16 1.79
C LEU A 608 -2.36 -2.12 2.46
N THR A 609 -3.03 -1.29 1.66
CA THR A 609 -3.99 -0.29 2.15
C THR A 609 -5.23 -0.95 2.74
N GLU A 610 -5.74 -2.02 2.12
CA GLU A 610 -6.86 -2.78 2.67
C GLU A 610 -6.48 -3.42 4.01
N GLU A 611 -5.30 -4.03 4.11
CA GLU A 611 -4.77 -4.58 5.36
C GLU A 611 -4.59 -3.50 6.44
N TYR A 612 -4.08 -2.32 6.10
CA TYR A 612 -3.97 -1.19 7.03
C TYR A 612 -5.33 -0.75 7.57
N LEU A 613 -6.34 -0.59 6.70
CA LEU A 613 -7.70 -0.23 7.12
C LEU A 613 -8.34 -1.33 7.97
N LEU A 614 -8.09 -2.61 7.67
CA LEU A 614 -8.54 -3.71 8.52
C LEU A 614 -7.88 -3.67 9.89
N ARG A 615 -6.57 -3.42 9.98
CA ARG A 615 -5.86 -3.26 11.25
C ARG A 615 -6.44 -2.10 12.07
N PHE A 616 -6.72 -0.97 11.42
CA PHE A 616 -7.38 0.17 12.05
C PHE A 616 -8.72 -0.23 12.71
N ARG A 617 -9.56 -1.04 12.04
CA ARG A 617 -10.83 -1.55 12.60
C ARG A 617 -10.65 -2.35 13.90
N TYR A 618 -9.47 -2.93 14.13
CA TYR A 618 -9.15 -3.71 15.33
C TYR A 618 -8.44 -2.90 16.42
N GLY A 619 -8.34 -1.58 16.29
CA GLY A 619 -7.69 -0.69 17.28
C GLY A 619 -6.16 -0.65 17.19
N ARG A 620 -5.60 -1.01 16.03
CA ARG A 620 -4.17 -0.90 15.71
C ARG A 620 -3.91 0.42 14.98
N HIS A 621 -2.70 0.98 15.17
CA HIS A 621 -2.21 2.21 14.53
C HIS A 621 -2.94 3.48 14.97
N ASP A 622 -3.09 3.61 16.30
CA ASP A 622 -3.69 4.76 16.96
C ASP A 622 -2.99 6.08 16.58
N ASP A 623 -1.69 6.03 16.34
CA ASP A 623 -0.84 7.19 16.04
C ASP A 623 0.07 6.96 14.83
N SER A 624 0.04 5.84 14.11
CA SER A 624 0.96 5.60 12.97
C SER A 624 0.25 5.78 11.63
N ASP A 625 0.91 6.38 10.64
CA ASP A 625 0.44 6.31 9.25
C ASP A 625 0.78 4.95 8.60
N ILE A 626 0.23 4.71 7.41
CA ILE A 626 0.42 3.43 6.70
C ILE A 626 1.89 3.13 6.39
N ILE A 627 2.71 4.14 6.05
CA ILE A 627 4.12 3.90 5.72
C ILE A 627 4.88 3.49 6.98
N ASP A 628 4.62 4.14 8.12
CA ASP A 628 5.20 3.75 9.40
C ASP A 628 4.78 2.33 9.78
N SER A 629 3.51 2.00 9.58
CA SER A 629 2.95 0.69 9.89
C SER A 629 3.52 -0.43 9.02
N LEU A 630 3.84 -0.13 7.75
CA LEU A 630 4.55 -1.05 6.86
C LEU A 630 6.03 -1.14 7.21
N THR A 631 6.65 -0.05 7.67
CA THR A 631 8.05 -0.02 8.11
C THR A 631 8.27 -0.80 9.41
N GLU A 632 7.29 -0.76 10.33
CA GLU A 632 7.26 -1.53 11.59
C GLU A 632 7.45 -3.05 11.34
N TYR A 633 7.03 -3.56 10.19
CA TYR A 633 7.30 -4.94 9.78
C TYR A 633 8.80 -5.25 9.78
N TRP A 634 9.60 -4.37 9.17
CA TRP A 634 11.03 -4.57 8.98
C TRP A 634 11.81 -4.26 10.26
N THR A 635 11.48 -3.16 10.92
CA THR A 635 12.23 -2.69 12.09
C THR A 635 11.85 -3.43 13.36
N ASP A 636 10.55 -3.57 13.65
CA ASP A 636 10.06 -3.97 14.97
C ASP A 636 9.65 -5.45 15.03
N TRP A 637 8.95 -5.97 14.01
CA TRP A 637 8.61 -7.39 13.95
C TRP A 637 9.79 -8.26 13.47
N GLY A 638 10.38 -7.90 12.33
CA GLY A 638 11.49 -8.63 11.70
C GLY A 638 12.84 -8.42 12.38
N GLY A 639 13.02 -7.27 13.05
CA GLY A 639 14.24 -6.93 13.78
C GLY A 639 15.43 -6.65 12.87
N PHE A 640 15.22 -6.13 11.66
CA PHE A 640 16.30 -5.90 10.68
C PHE A 640 17.04 -4.57 10.87
N GLU A 641 16.61 -3.75 11.84
CA GLU A 641 17.16 -2.40 12.09
C GLU A 641 16.89 -1.40 10.94
N GLY A 642 16.22 -1.82 9.87
CA GLY A 642 15.82 -1.02 8.72
C GLY A 642 15.41 -1.88 7.51
N PRO A 643 15.20 -1.23 6.35
CA PRO A 643 15.00 -1.91 5.07
C PRO A 643 16.16 -2.84 4.69
N ILE A 644 15.86 -3.97 4.05
CA ILE A 644 16.87 -4.99 3.66
C ILE A 644 17.31 -4.79 2.20
N TYR A 645 16.37 -4.39 1.33
CA TYR A 645 16.58 -4.25 -0.11
C TYR A 645 16.36 -2.81 -0.59
N PRO A 646 16.82 -2.47 -1.80
CA PRO A 646 16.48 -1.20 -2.44
C PRO A 646 14.97 -0.94 -2.46
N TYR A 647 14.60 0.34 -2.46
CA TYR A 647 13.23 0.88 -2.52
C TYR A 647 12.34 0.59 -1.31
N GLN A 648 12.67 -0.35 -0.43
CA GLN A 648 11.91 -0.63 0.80
C GLN A 648 11.87 0.54 1.79
N ASP A 649 12.74 1.54 1.62
CA ASP A 649 12.74 2.81 2.36
C ASP A 649 11.57 3.74 1.99
N VAL A 650 10.99 3.56 0.80
CA VAL A 650 9.84 4.33 0.29
C VAL A 650 8.63 3.44 0.00
N PHE A 651 8.85 2.21 -0.44
CA PHE A 651 7.81 1.25 -0.77
C PHE A 651 8.01 0.00 0.10
N PRO A 652 7.51 -0.01 1.36
CA PRO A 652 8.04 -0.87 2.43
C PRO A 652 7.50 -2.32 2.39
N TRP A 653 7.58 -2.95 1.23
CA TRP A 653 7.18 -4.34 0.99
C TRP A 653 8.26 -5.12 0.24
N ASP A 654 8.11 -6.44 0.24
CA ASP A 654 8.89 -7.34 -0.61
C ASP A 654 8.07 -7.67 -1.87
N CYS A 655 8.61 -7.32 -3.05
CA CYS A 655 7.96 -7.52 -4.34
C CYS A 655 8.17 -8.92 -4.94
N THR A 656 8.60 -9.91 -4.14
CA THR A 656 8.77 -11.31 -4.60
C THR A 656 7.40 -11.97 -4.74
N GLU A 657 7.10 -12.46 -5.94
CA GLU A 657 5.85 -13.16 -6.21
C GLU A 657 5.88 -14.58 -5.62
N ALA A 658 4.78 -14.98 -5.00
CA ALA A 658 4.54 -16.34 -4.56
C ALA A 658 4.10 -17.24 -5.73
N TYR A 659 4.16 -18.54 -5.51
CA TYR A 659 3.57 -19.57 -6.38
C TYR A 659 4.22 -19.75 -7.76
N ASP A 660 5.55 -19.55 -7.82
CA ASP A 660 6.40 -19.73 -8.99
C ASP A 660 5.87 -18.98 -10.22
N ARG A 661 5.29 -17.80 -9.97
CA ARG A 661 4.68 -16.98 -11.03
C ARG A 661 5.71 -16.11 -11.74
N TYR A 662 6.71 -15.64 -11.01
CA TYR A 662 7.76 -14.78 -11.54
C TYR A 662 9.12 -15.14 -10.94
N PRO A 663 10.17 -15.33 -11.76
CA PRO A 663 11.45 -15.89 -11.29
C PRO A 663 12.32 -14.91 -10.50
N GLY A 664 12.03 -13.60 -10.56
CA GLY A 664 12.85 -12.60 -9.87
C GLY A 664 12.40 -12.36 -8.42
N ASN A 665 13.37 -12.20 -7.53
CA ASN A 665 13.13 -11.82 -6.14
C ASN A 665 13.23 -10.30 -5.92
N CYS A 666 12.74 -9.83 -4.78
CA CYS A 666 13.05 -8.50 -4.27
C CYS A 666 14.53 -8.43 -3.89
N GLY A 667 15.19 -7.32 -4.21
CA GLY A 667 16.65 -7.16 -4.13
C GLY A 667 17.32 -7.19 -5.50
N ASP A 668 16.81 -8.01 -6.42
CA ASP A 668 17.23 -8.06 -7.83
C ASP A 668 16.24 -7.30 -8.76
N CYS A 669 15.20 -6.71 -8.16
CA CYS A 669 14.21 -5.90 -8.88
C CYS A 669 14.75 -4.49 -9.14
N ASN A 670 14.26 -3.86 -10.21
CA ASN A 670 14.33 -2.41 -10.37
C ASN A 670 13.05 -1.75 -9.81
N ILE A 671 13.04 -0.41 -9.79
CA ILE A 671 11.90 0.37 -9.28
C ILE A 671 10.59 0.01 -9.98
N SER A 672 10.63 -0.30 -11.29
CA SER A 672 9.43 -0.60 -12.08
C SER A 672 8.69 -1.82 -11.55
N LYS A 673 9.40 -2.93 -11.37
CA LYS A 673 8.84 -4.16 -10.82
C LYS A 673 8.36 -3.96 -9.39
N HIS A 674 9.10 -3.19 -8.60
CA HIS A 674 8.79 -2.97 -7.19
C HIS A 674 7.45 -2.26 -6.99
N VAL A 675 7.18 -1.20 -7.76
CA VAL A 675 5.91 -0.45 -7.70
C VAL A 675 4.75 -1.15 -8.42
N LEU A 676 5.04 -1.87 -9.50
CA LEU A 676 4.02 -2.61 -10.24
C LEU A 676 3.55 -3.89 -9.54
N ALA A 677 4.28 -4.33 -8.51
CA ALA A 677 3.82 -5.41 -7.63
C ALA A 677 2.49 -5.07 -6.96
N PHE A 678 2.25 -3.79 -6.63
CA PHE A 678 1.01 -3.29 -6.04
C PHE A 678 0.68 -1.91 -6.60
N PRO A 679 0.12 -1.79 -7.82
CA PRO A 679 -0.06 -0.49 -8.47
C PRO A 679 -0.94 0.48 -7.67
N PHE A 680 -2.09 0.01 -7.18
CA PHE A 680 -3.00 0.80 -6.35
C PHE A 680 -2.34 1.30 -5.06
N ASP A 681 -1.67 0.40 -4.32
CA ASP A 681 -0.98 0.76 -3.08
C ASP A 681 0.21 1.71 -3.36
N SER A 682 0.91 1.53 -4.47
CA SER A 682 2.05 2.37 -4.85
C SER A 682 1.65 3.80 -5.17
N TRP A 683 0.57 4.01 -5.93
CA TRP A 683 0.04 5.37 -6.12
C TRP A 683 -0.44 6.00 -4.81
N SER A 684 -1.10 5.21 -3.97
CA SER A 684 -1.61 5.65 -2.67
C SER A 684 -0.47 6.08 -1.74
N ILE A 685 0.60 5.29 -1.66
CA ILE A 685 1.78 5.54 -0.85
C ILE A 685 2.62 6.70 -1.42
N ALA A 686 2.73 6.82 -2.75
CA ALA A 686 3.38 7.96 -3.39
C ALA A 686 2.67 9.28 -3.04
N SER A 687 1.33 9.32 -3.10
CA SER A 687 0.56 10.50 -2.67
C SER A 687 0.81 10.86 -1.20
N LEU A 688 0.87 9.85 -0.31
CA LEU A 688 1.18 10.11 1.09
C LEU A 688 2.61 10.61 1.29
N HIS A 689 3.61 10.06 0.59
CA HIS A 689 4.98 10.57 0.65
C HIS A 689 5.07 12.04 0.25
N LEU A 690 4.33 12.45 -0.78
CA LEU A 690 4.26 13.85 -1.23
C LEU A 690 3.56 14.76 -0.21
N ALA A 691 2.81 14.22 0.74
CA ALA A 691 2.24 14.99 1.85
C ALA A 691 3.08 14.90 3.15
N ARG A 692 4.03 13.97 3.26
CA ARG A 692 4.86 13.74 4.46
C ARG A 692 6.12 14.60 4.45
N GLY A 693 6.33 15.41 5.49
CA GLY A 693 7.54 16.18 5.69
C GLY A 693 8.80 15.34 5.97
N ARG A 694 9.97 15.96 5.81
CA ARG A 694 11.30 15.34 5.98
C ARG A 694 11.56 14.85 7.40
N GLU A 695 10.92 15.46 8.37
CA GLU A 695 10.94 15.16 9.80
C GLU A 695 10.32 13.81 10.16
N LEU A 696 9.46 13.26 9.29
CA LEU A 696 8.82 11.95 9.50
C LEU A 696 9.68 10.77 9.04
N TYR A 697 10.88 11.03 8.53
CA TYR A 697 11.79 9.98 8.08
C TYR A 697 12.99 9.86 9.03
N PRO A 698 13.48 8.63 9.26
CA PRO A 698 14.65 8.44 10.11
C PRO A 698 15.88 9.12 9.48
N PRO A 699 16.75 9.75 10.30
CA PRO A 699 18.05 10.23 9.83
C PRO A 699 18.86 9.04 9.31
N SER A 700 19.40 9.16 8.10
CA SER A 700 19.88 8.03 7.29
C SER A 700 20.80 7.07 8.07
N PRO A 701 20.34 5.84 8.37
CA PRO A 701 21.19 4.81 8.94
C PRO A 701 21.80 4.06 7.77
N LYS A 702 23.01 4.43 7.34
CA LYS A 702 23.74 3.55 6.42
C LYS A 702 24.32 2.39 7.23
N LEU A 703 23.96 1.17 6.82
CA LEU A 703 24.46 -0.11 7.35
C LEU A 703 25.98 -0.30 7.17
N THR A 704 26.63 0.51 6.32
CA THR A 704 27.99 0.27 5.80
C THR A 704 29.00 1.38 6.08
N ASP A 705 28.59 2.58 6.50
CA ASP A 705 29.53 3.68 6.69
C ASP A 705 30.04 3.71 8.15
N ARG A 706 31.34 3.45 8.35
CA ARG A 706 32.01 3.85 9.60
C ARG A 706 31.75 5.35 9.78
N PRO A 707 31.31 5.81 10.96
CA PRO A 707 30.98 7.20 11.16
C PRO A 707 32.26 8.05 11.05
N THR A 708 32.49 8.66 9.89
CA THR A 708 33.47 9.73 9.76
C THR A 708 32.95 10.94 10.49
N GLU A 709 33.80 11.53 11.35
CA GLU A 709 33.44 12.51 12.38
C GLU A 709 32.79 13.83 11.87
N LYS A 710 32.65 14.03 10.55
CA LYS A 710 32.33 15.33 9.94
C LYS A 710 30.90 15.53 9.39
N SER A 711 29.95 14.61 9.56
CA SER A 711 28.54 14.91 9.22
C SER A 711 27.86 15.69 10.37
N GLN A 712 28.26 16.95 10.53
CA GLN A 712 27.63 17.92 11.43
C GLN A 712 26.55 18.70 10.66
N ALA A 713 25.32 18.16 10.58
CA ALA A 713 24.11 18.97 10.33
C ALA A 713 22.85 18.14 10.64
N GLY A 714 22.09 18.55 11.68
CA GLY A 714 20.65 18.33 11.87
C GLY A 714 20.14 16.88 12.01
N GLY A 715 19.27 16.58 12.99
CA GLY A 715 18.66 15.26 13.22
C GLY A 715 17.73 14.78 12.10
N LEU A 716 17.78 15.45 10.95
CA LEU A 716 17.00 15.24 9.76
C LEU A 716 17.84 14.51 8.72
N MET A 717 17.18 13.84 7.78
CA MET A 717 17.81 13.33 6.56
C MET A 717 18.70 14.42 5.91
N SER A 718 19.81 14.12 5.23
CA SER A 718 20.61 15.14 4.51
C SER A 718 19.92 15.60 3.22
N ASP A 719 20.33 16.73 2.63
CA ASP A 719 19.72 17.25 1.39
C ASP A 719 19.88 16.26 0.24
N THR A 720 21.06 15.64 0.11
CA THR A 720 21.31 14.55 -0.84
C THR A 720 20.37 13.36 -0.64
N ASN A 721 20.16 12.93 0.62
CA ASN A 721 19.33 11.75 0.90
C ASN A 721 17.85 12.07 0.73
N TRP A 722 17.44 13.30 1.06
CA TRP A 722 16.09 13.80 0.80
C TRP A 722 15.78 13.86 -0.68
N PHE A 723 16.73 14.39 -1.48
CA PHE A 723 16.65 14.36 -2.94
C PHE A 723 16.47 12.94 -3.44
N LYS A 724 17.31 11.98 -3.02
CA LYS A 724 17.21 10.58 -3.42
C LYS A 724 15.87 9.96 -3.02
N ASN A 725 15.36 10.26 -1.83
CA ASN A 725 14.05 9.81 -1.37
C ASN A 725 12.94 10.29 -2.32
N ARG A 726 12.88 11.60 -2.57
CA ARG A 726 11.87 12.20 -3.48
C ARG A 726 12.01 11.73 -4.91
N PHE A 727 13.23 11.67 -5.40
CA PHE A 727 13.50 11.21 -6.74
C PHE A 727 13.00 9.76 -6.96
N LYS A 728 13.26 8.84 -6.03
CA LYS A 728 12.74 7.46 -6.12
C LYS A 728 11.21 7.40 -6.15
N ILE A 729 10.54 8.21 -5.33
CA ILE A 729 9.07 8.30 -5.30
C ILE A 729 8.55 8.77 -6.66
N LEU A 730 9.11 9.86 -7.19
CA LEU A 730 8.67 10.40 -8.49
C LEU A 730 9.00 9.47 -9.64
N LEU A 731 10.12 8.77 -9.60
CA LEU A 731 10.50 7.78 -10.60
C LEU A 731 9.55 6.57 -10.59
N GLY A 732 9.14 6.11 -9.40
CA GLY A 732 8.09 5.12 -9.24
C GLY A 732 6.76 5.59 -9.83
N GLN A 733 6.37 6.84 -9.54
CA GLN A 733 5.15 7.44 -10.10
C GLN A 733 5.20 7.58 -11.63
N ASP A 734 6.31 8.05 -12.21
CA ASP A 734 6.55 8.14 -13.65
C ASP A 734 6.41 6.77 -14.33
N THR A 735 6.94 5.73 -13.68
CA THR A 735 6.83 4.34 -14.17
C THR A 735 5.39 3.84 -14.19
N LEU A 736 4.65 4.07 -13.10
CA LEU A 736 3.24 3.72 -13.01
C LEU A 736 2.41 4.44 -14.07
N LEU A 737 2.67 5.73 -14.29
CA LEU A 737 2.01 6.54 -15.32
C LEU A 737 2.32 6.01 -16.73
N ALA A 738 3.59 5.73 -17.05
CA ALA A 738 3.99 5.20 -18.35
C ALA A 738 3.27 3.87 -18.68
N VAL A 739 3.15 2.98 -17.70
CA VAL A 739 2.45 1.69 -17.87
C VAL A 739 0.95 1.90 -18.06
N ALA A 740 0.34 2.77 -17.26
CA ALA A 740 -1.08 3.09 -17.39
C ALA A 740 -1.40 3.73 -18.75
N VAL A 741 -0.50 4.56 -19.29
CA VAL A 741 -0.64 5.15 -20.63
C VAL A 741 -0.56 4.07 -21.70
N ALA A 742 0.42 3.16 -21.63
CA ALA A 742 0.52 2.04 -22.55
C ALA A 742 -0.75 1.15 -22.51
N MET A 743 -1.27 0.88 -21.31
CA MET A 743 -2.51 0.13 -21.10
C MET A 743 -3.74 0.84 -21.69
N SER A 744 -3.89 2.14 -21.42
CA SER A 744 -5.00 2.95 -21.89
C SER A 744 -4.98 3.14 -23.41
N ASN A 745 -3.79 3.25 -24.01
CA ASN A 745 -3.64 3.36 -25.45
C ASN A 745 -3.79 2.03 -26.18
N ASN A 746 -3.81 0.89 -25.48
CA ASN A 746 -4.02 -0.43 -26.09
C ASN A 746 -5.53 -0.77 -26.14
N PRO A 747 -6.17 -0.76 -27.33
CA PRO A 747 -7.61 -0.98 -27.44
C PRO A 747 -8.04 -2.40 -27.05
N GLN A 748 -7.19 -3.40 -27.35
CA GLN A 748 -7.46 -4.81 -27.01
C GLN A 748 -7.46 -4.99 -25.49
N PHE A 749 -6.50 -4.38 -24.78
CA PHE A 749 -6.45 -4.43 -23.33
C PHE A 749 -7.66 -3.71 -22.71
N ARG A 750 -7.97 -2.48 -23.12
CA ARG A 750 -9.16 -1.77 -22.62
C ARG A 750 -10.42 -2.61 -22.76
N ALA A 751 -10.65 -3.17 -23.95
CA ALA A 751 -11.80 -4.03 -24.22
C ALA A 751 -11.87 -5.23 -23.26
N SER A 752 -10.73 -5.86 -22.96
CA SER A 752 -10.63 -6.99 -22.03
C SER A 752 -10.95 -6.65 -20.57
N THR A 753 -11.03 -5.37 -20.20
CA THR A 753 -11.34 -4.91 -18.83
C THR A 753 -12.79 -4.44 -18.66
N ASN A 754 -13.56 -4.31 -19.75
CA ASN A 754 -14.93 -3.76 -19.73
C ASN A 754 -15.93 -4.59 -18.92
N TRP A 755 -15.64 -5.87 -18.68
CA TRP A 755 -16.49 -6.73 -17.86
C TRP A 755 -16.51 -6.30 -16.38
N LEU A 756 -15.42 -5.74 -15.86
CA LEU A 756 -15.24 -5.46 -14.43
C LEU A 756 -16.33 -4.56 -13.85
N HIS A 757 -16.70 -3.49 -14.57
CA HIS A 757 -17.68 -2.52 -14.07
C HIS A 757 -19.13 -2.97 -14.29
N ASN A 758 -19.35 -3.93 -15.19
CA ASN A 758 -20.67 -4.45 -15.55
C ASN A 758 -21.01 -5.78 -14.85
N ASP A 759 -20.07 -6.40 -14.14
CA ASP A 759 -20.30 -7.67 -13.46
C ASP A 759 -21.43 -7.55 -12.41
N SER A 760 -22.30 -8.54 -12.34
CA SER A 760 -23.37 -8.61 -11.34
C SER A 760 -22.83 -8.63 -9.89
N ASP A 761 -21.65 -9.23 -9.67
CA ASP A 761 -21.00 -9.27 -8.38
C ASP A 761 -20.10 -8.05 -8.18
N LYS A 762 -20.56 -7.13 -7.34
CA LYS A 762 -19.84 -5.90 -6.94
C LYS A 762 -18.46 -6.17 -6.31
N ARG A 763 -18.22 -7.40 -5.85
CA ARG A 763 -16.92 -7.81 -5.30
C ARG A 763 -15.85 -7.94 -6.37
N MET A 764 -16.20 -8.03 -7.65
CA MET A 764 -15.23 -8.10 -8.75
C MET A 764 -14.48 -6.79 -8.96
N ASP A 765 -15.05 -5.66 -8.56
CA ASP A 765 -14.40 -4.35 -8.64
C ASP A 765 -13.05 -4.32 -7.94
N ARG A 766 -12.85 -5.12 -6.88
CA ARG A 766 -11.58 -5.15 -6.15
C ARG A 766 -10.40 -5.62 -7.00
N LEU A 767 -10.66 -6.28 -8.14
CA LEU A 767 -9.59 -6.70 -9.04
C LEU A 767 -8.78 -5.50 -9.56
N LYS A 768 -9.38 -4.31 -9.58
CA LYS A 768 -8.68 -3.05 -9.86
C LYS A 768 -7.63 -2.71 -8.80
N LEU A 769 -7.82 -3.14 -7.56
CA LEU A 769 -6.89 -2.93 -6.44
C LEU A 769 -5.80 -4.02 -6.40
N GLY A 770 -5.78 -4.91 -7.40
CA GLY A 770 -4.97 -6.11 -7.41
C GLY A 770 -3.47 -5.85 -7.39
N GLY A 771 -2.78 -6.71 -6.64
CA GLY A 771 -1.34 -6.83 -6.62
C GLY A 771 -0.91 -8.29 -6.56
N ILE A 772 0.39 -8.51 -6.46
CA ILE A 772 0.97 -9.84 -6.43
C ILE A 772 0.55 -10.62 -5.18
N HIS A 773 0.53 -11.94 -5.30
CA HIS A 773 0.61 -12.79 -4.13
C HIS A 773 2.02 -12.66 -3.55
N ARG A 774 2.17 -12.05 -2.38
CA ARG A 774 3.49 -11.83 -1.78
C ARG A 774 4.08 -13.11 -1.23
N ALA A 775 5.32 -13.40 -1.59
CA ALA A 775 6.13 -14.40 -0.91
C ALA A 775 6.61 -13.92 0.47
N GLN A 776 6.50 -12.61 0.75
CA GLN A 776 6.77 -12.00 2.05
C GLN A 776 6.11 -12.79 3.19
N PRO A 777 6.87 -13.24 4.21
CA PRO A 777 6.33 -13.80 5.44
C PRO A 777 5.32 -12.86 6.10
N PHE A 778 4.19 -13.36 6.56
CA PHE A 778 3.21 -12.53 7.25
C PHE A 778 3.65 -12.29 8.70
N SER A 779 3.54 -11.05 9.19
CA SER A 779 3.92 -10.72 10.56
C SER A 779 2.88 -11.11 11.60
N HIS A 780 1.66 -11.43 11.19
CA HIS A 780 0.52 -11.55 12.09
C HIS A 780 -0.33 -12.82 11.93
N HIS A 781 0.24 -13.92 11.42
CA HIS A 781 -0.50 -15.17 11.27
C HIS A 781 -0.92 -15.80 12.60
N PHE A 782 -2.20 -16.16 12.70
CA PHE A 782 -2.81 -16.83 13.84
C PHE A 782 -2.87 -18.34 13.63
N GLU A 783 -1.69 -18.95 13.49
CA GLU A 783 -1.59 -20.40 13.53
C GLU A 783 -1.93 -20.92 14.94
N LYS A 784 -2.61 -22.07 15.01
CA LYS A 784 -2.98 -22.74 16.27
C LYS A 784 -1.76 -22.95 17.16
N GLY A 785 -1.53 -21.99 18.06
CA GLY A 785 -0.54 -22.08 19.12
C GLY A 785 0.79 -21.34 18.91
N ALA A 786 0.90 -20.38 17.98
CA ALA A 786 2.13 -19.60 17.79
C ALA A 786 1.98 -18.10 18.10
N TYR A 787 1.20 -17.74 19.13
CA TYR A 787 0.88 -16.35 19.51
C TYR A 787 2.10 -15.42 19.72
N HIS A 788 3.27 -15.95 20.06
CA HIS A 788 4.49 -15.14 20.24
C HIS A 788 4.97 -14.57 18.89
N ARG A 789 4.74 -15.30 17.79
CA ARG A 789 5.11 -14.91 16.42
C ARG A 789 4.35 -13.70 15.90
N TYR A 790 3.22 -13.38 16.53
CA TYR A 790 2.45 -12.18 16.22
C TYR A 790 3.20 -10.89 16.60
N PHE A 791 4.03 -10.95 17.64
CA PHE A 791 4.69 -9.77 18.20
C PHE A 791 6.15 -9.65 17.77
N VAL A 792 6.80 -10.78 17.48
CA VAL A 792 8.23 -10.84 17.13
C VAL A 792 8.49 -12.05 16.21
N ALA A 793 9.28 -11.87 15.15
CA ALA A 793 9.68 -12.96 14.27
C ALA A 793 10.60 -13.99 14.96
N ASN A 794 10.53 -15.26 14.56
CA ASN A 794 11.35 -16.33 15.17
C ASN A 794 12.86 -16.12 14.99
N TRP A 795 13.28 -15.42 13.93
CA TRP A 795 14.68 -15.16 13.62
C TRP A 795 15.24 -13.92 14.31
N SER A 796 14.41 -13.09 14.95
CA SER A 796 14.81 -11.82 15.59
C SER A 796 15.98 -11.94 16.57
N MET A 797 16.19 -13.12 17.16
CA MET A 797 17.29 -13.40 18.08
C MET A 797 18.67 -13.50 17.43
N TYR A 798 18.74 -13.74 16.13
CA TYR A 798 20.00 -13.94 15.41
C TYR A 798 20.66 -12.64 15.00
N THR A 799 21.95 -12.68 14.64
CA THR A 799 22.65 -11.54 14.02
C THR A 799 21.99 -11.14 12.72
N LEU A 800 22.11 -9.86 12.32
CA LEU A 800 21.47 -9.33 11.12
C LEU A 800 21.66 -10.18 9.85
N PRO A 801 22.87 -10.66 9.48
CA PRO A 801 23.03 -11.53 8.30
C PRO A 801 22.23 -12.83 8.38
N LEU A 802 22.13 -13.41 9.58
CA LEU A 802 21.35 -14.64 9.81
C LEU A 802 19.83 -14.36 9.88
N ARG A 803 19.42 -13.18 10.37
CA ARG A 803 18.02 -12.74 10.27
C ARG A 803 17.59 -12.69 8.80
N ILE A 804 18.41 -12.07 7.95
CA ILE A 804 18.18 -11.94 6.51
C ILE A 804 18.12 -13.34 5.87
N ALA A 805 19.09 -14.22 6.16
CA ALA A 805 19.10 -15.56 5.60
C ALA A 805 17.87 -16.41 5.99
N GLU A 806 17.40 -16.34 7.23
CA GLU A 806 16.20 -17.05 7.67
C GLU A 806 14.91 -16.45 7.07
N TYR A 807 14.88 -15.14 6.86
CA TYR A 807 13.81 -14.46 6.13
C TYR A 807 13.75 -14.92 4.67
N GLU A 808 14.88 -14.86 3.96
CA GLU A 808 15.00 -15.27 2.55
C GLU A 808 14.61 -16.73 2.37
N LYS A 809 15.05 -17.62 3.27
CA LYS A 809 14.65 -19.02 3.25
C LYS A 809 13.14 -19.22 3.32
N LEU A 810 12.43 -18.47 4.16
CA LEU A 810 10.97 -18.58 4.27
C LEU A 810 10.26 -17.93 3.08
N ARG A 811 10.77 -16.79 2.59
CA ARG A 811 10.29 -16.12 1.38
C ARG A 811 10.43 -17.04 0.17
N ASP A 812 11.61 -17.58 -0.08
CA ASP A 812 11.92 -18.41 -1.24
C ASP A 812 11.15 -19.73 -1.22
N TRP A 813 10.94 -20.30 -0.02
CA TRP A 813 10.04 -21.44 0.13
C TRP A 813 8.59 -21.12 -0.27
N ARG A 814 8.08 -19.91 0.04
CA ARG A 814 6.75 -19.46 -0.41
C ARG A 814 6.72 -19.16 -1.90
N ALA A 815 7.79 -18.57 -2.44
CA ALA A 815 7.97 -18.34 -3.86
C ALA A 815 7.86 -19.66 -4.63
N ALA A 816 8.51 -20.73 -4.16
CA ALA A 816 8.50 -22.04 -4.82
C ALA A 816 7.24 -22.91 -4.58
N LYS A 817 6.20 -22.40 -3.92
CA LYS A 817 4.98 -23.18 -3.67
C LYS A 817 4.19 -23.44 -4.95
N ILE A 818 3.40 -24.51 -4.95
CA ILE A 818 2.36 -24.75 -5.95
C ILE A 818 1.18 -23.81 -5.68
N ASP A 819 0.36 -23.54 -6.70
CA ASP A 819 -0.83 -22.67 -6.66
C ASP A 819 -1.65 -22.76 -5.35
N VAL A 820 -2.26 -21.62 -4.97
CA VAL A 820 -3.04 -21.44 -3.75
C VAL A 820 -4.08 -22.57 -3.63
N GLY A 821 -4.04 -23.33 -2.54
CA GLY A 821 -5.02 -24.40 -2.27
C GLY A 821 -4.84 -25.71 -3.06
N ALA A 822 -3.80 -25.84 -3.90
CA ALA A 822 -3.45 -27.12 -4.53
C ALA A 822 -2.74 -28.05 -3.53
N THR A 823 -3.25 -29.27 -3.33
CA THR A 823 -2.54 -30.29 -2.53
C THR A 823 -1.71 -31.20 -3.43
N LYS A 824 -0.59 -31.75 -2.93
CA LYS A 824 0.23 -32.74 -3.66
C LYS A 824 -0.58 -33.97 -4.13
N ALA A 825 -1.75 -34.23 -3.54
CA ALA A 825 -2.65 -35.32 -3.92
C ALA A 825 -3.53 -35.00 -5.15
N ASP A 826 -3.63 -33.74 -5.58
CA ASP A 826 -4.49 -33.32 -6.70
C ASP A 826 -3.87 -33.60 -8.08
N HIS A 827 -2.63 -34.11 -8.13
CA HIS A 827 -1.90 -34.39 -9.37
C HIS A 827 -1.93 -35.84 -9.86
N SER A 828 -2.82 -36.71 -9.37
CA SER A 828 -2.99 -38.03 -9.98
C SER A 828 -3.79 -38.00 -11.31
N GLY A 829 -3.92 -36.86 -12.00
CA GLY A 829 -4.73 -36.79 -13.21
C GLY A 829 -4.70 -35.50 -14.03
N ALA A 830 -3.62 -34.74 -14.01
CA ALA A 830 -3.40 -33.67 -14.98
C ALA A 830 -1.90 -33.64 -15.34
N GLY A 831 -1.61 -33.91 -16.62
CA GLY A 831 -0.27 -34.10 -17.14
C GLY A 831 0.66 -32.94 -16.80
N GLY A 832 1.61 -33.22 -15.90
CA GLY A 832 2.84 -32.47 -15.84
C GLY A 832 3.69 -32.83 -17.04
N CYS A 833 4.27 -31.81 -17.69
CA CYS A 833 5.56 -31.97 -18.33
C CYS A 833 6.55 -32.24 -17.19
N GLY A 834 6.63 -33.52 -16.80
CA GLY A 834 7.61 -33.99 -15.86
C GLY A 834 8.98 -33.91 -16.54
N VAL A 835 9.88 -33.11 -15.98
CA VAL A 835 11.30 -33.37 -16.12
C VAL A 835 11.55 -34.69 -15.42
N GLY A 836 11.43 -35.77 -16.18
CA GLY A 836 11.71 -37.12 -15.73
C GLY A 836 13.18 -37.23 -15.38
N VAL A 837 13.47 -37.47 -14.10
CA VAL A 837 14.73 -38.01 -13.65
C VAL A 837 14.88 -39.39 -14.28
N PHE A 838 15.58 -39.46 -15.42
CA PHE A 838 16.15 -40.71 -15.90
C PHE A 838 17.42 -40.97 -15.09
N VAL A 839 17.30 -41.88 -14.13
CA VAL A 839 18.44 -42.58 -13.55
C VAL A 839 19.01 -43.49 -14.65
N CYS A 840 20.15 -43.13 -15.22
CA CYS A 840 21.04 -44.07 -15.89
C CYS A 840 22.38 -44.10 -15.16
N GLY A 841 22.85 -45.32 -14.92
CA GLY A 841 23.98 -45.64 -14.05
C GLY A 841 25.31 -45.02 -14.48
N ALA A 842 26.16 -44.89 -13.48
CA ALA A 842 27.51 -44.32 -13.50
C ALA A 842 28.41 -44.80 -14.64
N VAL A 843 29.17 -43.88 -15.25
CA VAL A 843 30.64 -43.89 -15.35
C VAL A 843 31.11 -42.43 -15.38
N GLY A 844 32.11 -42.08 -14.56
CA GLY A 844 32.50 -40.70 -14.29
C GLY A 844 33.39 -40.03 -15.33
N ALA A 845 33.40 -38.70 -15.30
CA ALA A 845 34.57 -37.84 -15.48
C ALA A 845 34.18 -36.38 -15.29
N GLY A 846 34.93 -35.67 -14.43
CA GLY A 846 35.41 -34.31 -14.67
C GLY A 846 34.44 -33.15 -14.92
N CYS A 847 34.44 -32.24 -13.93
CA CYS A 847 34.64 -30.80 -14.09
C CYS A 847 33.45 -29.83 -14.25
N ALA A 848 33.63 -28.73 -13.51
CA ALA A 848 33.31 -27.33 -13.80
C ALA A 848 31.96 -26.74 -13.36
N VAL A 849 32.09 -25.96 -12.29
CA VAL A 849 31.30 -24.79 -11.93
C VAL A 849 31.11 -23.86 -13.14
N GLY A 850 29.87 -23.46 -13.41
CA GLY A 850 29.53 -22.43 -14.40
C GLY A 850 28.14 -21.87 -14.14
N SER A 851 28.06 -20.57 -13.85
CA SER A 851 26.84 -19.78 -13.68
C SER A 851 25.92 -19.85 -14.90
N PRO A 852 24.58 -19.73 -14.74
CA PRO A 852 23.72 -19.34 -15.85
C PRO A 852 23.44 -17.84 -15.77
N GLY A 853 24.13 -17.09 -16.63
CA GLY A 853 23.72 -15.76 -17.03
C GLY A 853 22.61 -15.83 -18.08
N MET A 854 21.80 -14.77 -18.10
CA MET A 854 21.17 -14.12 -19.26
C MET A 854 21.19 -14.89 -20.59
N ALA A 855 20.03 -15.40 -20.99
CA ALA A 855 19.60 -15.46 -22.39
C ALA A 855 18.07 -15.61 -22.44
N GLY A 856 17.39 -14.51 -22.71
CA GLY A 856 16.15 -14.58 -23.48
C GLY A 856 16.54 -14.86 -24.94
N ASP A 857 15.79 -15.73 -25.60
CA ASP A 857 15.05 -15.32 -26.79
C ASP A 857 14.21 -16.46 -27.37
N THR A 858 13.00 -16.06 -27.73
CA THR A 858 12.16 -16.44 -28.87
C THR A 858 12.45 -17.73 -29.66
N CYS A 859 11.39 -18.47 -29.96
CA CYS A 859 11.25 -19.11 -31.26
C CYS A 859 9.77 -19.20 -31.66
N GLY A 860 9.33 -18.21 -32.43
CA GLY A 860 8.20 -18.30 -33.35
C GLY A 860 8.69 -18.79 -34.70
N SER A 861 7.93 -19.69 -35.32
CA SER A 861 8.18 -20.27 -36.63
C SER A 861 8.09 -19.26 -37.77
N GLY A 862 8.97 -19.39 -38.78
CA GLY A 862 8.88 -18.64 -40.03
C GLY A 862 9.87 -19.17 -41.06
N CYS A 863 9.42 -20.09 -41.91
CA CYS A 863 10.14 -20.55 -43.08
C CYS A 863 10.22 -19.44 -44.13
N VAL A 864 11.42 -19.10 -44.59
CA VAL A 864 11.64 -18.46 -45.90
C VAL A 864 12.83 -19.17 -46.56
N THR A 865 12.58 -19.67 -47.75
CA THR A 865 13.55 -20.25 -48.68
C THR A 865 14.15 -19.12 -49.52
N GLU A 866 15.46 -19.14 -49.73
CA GLU A 866 16.11 -18.75 -50.99
C GLU A 866 17.61 -19.14 -50.98
N ALA A 867 18.15 -19.31 -52.17
CA ALA A 867 19.13 -20.34 -52.54
C ALA A 867 20.61 -19.89 -52.65
N SER A 868 21.46 -20.87 -52.99
CA SER A 868 22.86 -20.83 -53.48
C SER A 868 23.95 -20.56 -52.43
N GLY A 869 25.09 -21.27 -52.36
CA GLY A 869 25.70 -22.32 -53.18
C GLY A 869 26.99 -22.83 -52.51
N ASP A 870 27.42 -24.02 -52.92
CA ASP A 870 28.76 -24.66 -52.80
C ASP A 870 29.31 -24.96 -51.39
N GLY A 871 29.82 -26.14 -51.02
CA GLY A 871 30.12 -27.41 -51.70
C GLY A 871 30.76 -28.39 -50.68
N ASP A 872 30.78 -29.68 -51.05
CA ASP A 872 31.56 -30.81 -50.49
C ASP A 872 31.26 -31.28 -49.05
N GLY A 873 31.03 -32.55 -48.72
CA GLY A 873 31.07 -33.83 -49.45
C GLY A 873 30.81 -34.97 -48.44
N ASP A 874 30.33 -36.11 -48.96
CA ASP A 874 30.37 -37.49 -48.44
C ASP A 874 29.83 -37.78 -47.01
N GLY A 875 28.95 -38.75 -46.74
CA GLY A 875 28.40 -39.83 -47.53
C GLY A 875 27.53 -40.74 -46.65
N ASP A 876 26.59 -41.41 -47.32
CA ASP A 876 25.96 -42.72 -47.04
C ASP A 876 25.10 -43.03 -45.79
N GLY A 877 23.85 -43.38 -46.13
CA GLY A 877 23.06 -44.47 -45.54
C GLY A 877 21.98 -44.01 -44.54
N GLY A 878 20.67 -44.20 -44.73
CA GLY A 878 19.91 -45.05 -45.64
C GLY A 878 18.68 -45.57 -44.88
N GLY A 879 17.47 -45.30 -45.43
CA GLY A 879 16.19 -45.91 -45.02
C GLY A 879 15.49 -45.24 -43.82
N GLY A 880 14.19 -44.96 -43.80
CA GLY A 880 13.11 -45.26 -44.74
C GLY A 880 11.77 -44.96 -44.04
N CYS A 881 10.92 -44.23 -44.77
CA CYS A 881 9.44 -44.26 -44.83
C CYS A 881 8.54 -44.37 -43.57
N GLY A 882 7.57 -43.45 -43.55
CA GLY A 882 6.21 -43.62 -42.99
C GLY A 882 5.89 -42.55 -41.95
N GLY A 883 4.98 -41.59 -42.12
CA GLY A 883 3.78 -41.56 -42.93
C GLY A 883 2.56 -41.36 -42.02
N CYS A 884 1.97 -40.16 -42.10
CA CYS A 884 0.57 -39.81 -41.82
C CYS A 884 0.03 -39.79 -40.37
N GLY A 885 -0.41 -38.59 -39.97
CA GLY A 885 -1.84 -38.35 -39.69
C GLY A 885 -2.25 -38.20 -38.22
N GLY A 886 -2.69 -36.99 -37.86
CA GLY A 886 -3.43 -36.72 -36.62
C GLY A 886 -3.00 -35.45 -35.92
#